data_AF-A0A2R4FRZ8-F1
#
_entry.id   AF-A0A2R4FRZ8-F1
#
_cell.length_a   1.000
_cell.length_b   1.000
_cell.length_c   1.000
_cell.angle_alpha   90.00
_cell.angle_beta   90.00
_cell.angle_gamma   90.00
#
_symmetry.space_group_name_H-M   'P 1'
#
loop_
_entity.id
_entity.type
_entity.pdbx_description
1 polymer ?
#
loop_
_entity_poly.entity_id
_entity_poly.type
_entity_poly.pdbx_seq_one_letter_code
_entity_poly.pdbx_strand_id
1 'polypeptide(L)'
;MLTPTAPAYANGYYNDIESASEANRNWMSRVPDDASLADLSVPGTHDTLALCGHSASGNGDDCEFISTSVTQTQERLGYSAETLAVQLEAGIRSIDIRVRVDKGDAGLTFTVHHGVYYQYANFTDVLTKIETFLEANPDETILLNLKAECTGSGTTQCSDADGYGSTLWRRNVFDSYLTGHYYTGDGEETRQGKSWRDLFWADSVHESRKATTPTLGDVRGKIVLLGIRGPHGGIYDGYGIGQLYPAGGSFDDNRYVQDQYNVPTITDINDKWETVRAHLRKTNGVWDANRGEQSSHNHEPGSLYLNFTSGTGDTSAHPTTIAGGTPTATGVNQFLLQCLHGSEDRCPEFYPGRSGNFGGRSTMDRLGIVMMDFPGGGLIDEIVSRNPTGSSVFPNLGAGAPMELHLGGDDGGSRPAVPGDHAQCRPDGMIPTAGTNTPYCDVYQGDGREWLGQGRERRVIGYFNGTRTGADGKPRYLANNIPWSRLTHVNYAFAWIEGNRISVGADGPGNPATGMTWDGPGTEMDESLPYRGHFNLLSTYKDLHPRVKTLISVGGWAESRGFYPMTTNADGTTNQAGINTFADSVVDFLRRYDFDGVDIDFEYPTVLDDTGNPNDWAVAQPRRKGLPAAYTALMRTLRERLDRAAAADGEYYLLTSASSASGYLVRGMENHKALRYQDYTNLMAYDYHGSWNDVVGPNAALYDDGKDPELAELYNTPEYQKIGYFNTDWAFHYLRGAMQAGRINIGIPYYTRGWRDVTGGENGMWGKSVGADCQPGTGLVRPCGNGAVGVDNIWHDLSAEGEEVGAGVNPMWHAKNLERDVTPRYTRAVGLSPETDPDDRRTGTYDRHWDEVTRTAWLWNSEKRTFLSIQDMQGLDQIIDYVDRSGAGGVMMWELSGDYDCPDEADTSARNPCVMGYTLTNRLHERLQDFDAYDNSRGAGSSAQRPGSAIDVTVDLVQYPTETAKLWPLTPTVRITNNTGVTIGGGKENVVSFDLPTSTSGLIKDGDWQTGEQGGRWKVQAGHTGPNARTGLAGDFHRVSLALDYCQIIPAGKSLDVPIVYYIPATGPVNTTVKLGAATYAPVTEHNRGAGRVNPPAGGCSAPAWDAARVYDPATQSVENVTVKYNGNVWRAKWWTQGNAPGTGAGPDHEPWKLVGPAS
;
A
#
# COMPACT_ATOMS: atom_id res chain seq x y z
N MET A 1 15.12 -60.61 -14.94
CA MET A 1 14.73 -59.73 -13.82
C MET A 1 15.31 -58.36 -14.11
N LEU A 2 14.46 -57.44 -14.56
CA LEU A 2 14.77 -56.01 -14.48
C LEU A 2 14.25 -55.55 -13.12
N THR A 3 15.01 -54.72 -12.41
CA THR A 3 14.50 -54.01 -11.23
C THR A 3 13.47 -52.98 -11.70
N PRO A 4 12.31 -52.84 -11.03
CA PRO A 4 11.41 -51.74 -11.33
C PRO A 4 12.16 -50.41 -11.14
N THR A 5 11.92 -49.46 -12.03
CA THR A 5 12.35 -48.07 -11.84
C THR A 5 11.67 -47.53 -10.59
N ALA A 6 12.42 -46.87 -9.71
CA ALA A 6 11.82 -46.25 -8.53
C ALA A 6 10.75 -45.23 -8.95
N PRO A 7 9.60 -45.17 -8.23
CA PRO A 7 8.59 -44.15 -8.47
C PRO A 7 9.15 -42.75 -8.19
N ALA A 8 8.47 -41.71 -8.68
CA ALA A 8 8.78 -40.34 -8.30
C ALA A 8 8.62 -40.13 -6.78
N TYR A 9 9.41 -39.21 -6.22
CA TYR A 9 9.29 -38.83 -4.81
C TYR A 9 7.97 -38.09 -4.56
N ALA A 10 7.35 -38.34 -3.41
CA ALA A 10 6.20 -37.62 -2.87
C ALA A 10 6.41 -36.10 -2.90
N ASN A 11 5.38 -35.35 -3.29
CA ASN A 11 5.39 -33.89 -3.39
C ASN A 11 3.96 -33.33 -3.65
N GLY A 12 3.81 -32.01 -3.65
CA GLY A 12 2.52 -31.33 -3.83
C GLY A 12 1.68 -31.66 -5.08
N TYR A 13 2.17 -32.35 -6.12
CA TYR A 13 1.33 -32.89 -7.20
C TYR A 13 1.05 -34.41 -7.12
N TYR A 14 1.79 -35.18 -6.32
CA TYR A 14 1.69 -36.64 -6.32
C TYR A 14 2.07 -37.30 -5.00
N ASN A 15 1.21 -38.22 -4.55
CA ASN A 15 1.43 -39.10 -3.39
C ASN A 15 1.89 -38.31 -2.14
N ASP A 16 1.10 -37.30 -1.78
CA ASP A 16 1.34 -36.42 -0.64
C ASP A 16 0.02 -35.73 -0.25
N ILE A 17 -1.06 -36.51 -0.07
CA ILE A 17 -2.41 -35.94 0.11
C ILE A 17 -2.58 -35.21 1.46
N GLU A 18 -1.80 -35.59 2.48
CA GLU A 18 -1.81 -34.97 3.81
C GLU A 18 -1.20 -33.56 3.83
N SER A 19 -0.54 -33.12 2.74
CA SER A 19 -0.04 -31.75 2.57
C SER A 19 -1.10 -30.75 2.04
N ALA A 20 -2.33 -31.19 1.78
CA ALA A 20 -3.41 -30.31 1.34
C ALA A 20 -3.75 -29.24 2.38
N SER A 21 -4.16 -28.06 1.95
CA SER A 21 -4.53 -26.98 2.86
C SER A 21 -5.68 -27.37 3.79
N GLU A 22 -5.56 -27.12 5.10
CA GLU A 22 -6.65 -27.36 6.06
C GLU A 22 -7.93 -26.56 5.71
N ALA A 23 -7.78 -25.45 4.97
CA ALA A 23 -8.92 -24.70 4.42
C ALA A 23 -9.78 -25.54 3.45
N ASN A 24 -9.29 -26.66 2.92
CA ASN A 24 -10.05 -27.54 2.04
C ASN A 24 -11.06 -28.43 2.78
N ARG A 25 -10.94 -28.60 4.11
CA ARG A 25 -11.85 -29.43 4.92
C ARG A 25 -13.33 -29.13 4.64
N ASN A 26 -13.67 -27.86 4.45
CA ASN A 26 -15.03 -27.39 4.18
C ASN A 26 -15.10 -26.38 3.01
N TRP A 27 -14.45 -26.68 1.88
CA TRP A 27 -14.34 -25.70 0.79
C TRP A 27 -15.67 -25.35 0.10
N MET A 28 -16.65 -26.27 0.04
CA MET A 28 -17.95 -26.01 -0.58
C MET A 28 -18.83 -25.07 0.26
N SER A 29 -18.62 -24.97 1.58
CA SER A 29 -19.26 -23.96 2.45
C SER A 29 -19.01 -22.52 1.97
N ARG A 30 -17.90 -22.28 1.27
CA ARG A 30 -17.54 -20.96 0.73
C ARG A 30 -18.18 -20.64 -0.61
N VAL A 31 -18.77 -21.62 -1.29
CA VAL A 31 -19.44 -21.48 -2.60
C VAL A 31 -20.92 -21.15 -2.42
N PRO A 32 -21.56 -20.28 -3.22
CA PRO A 32 -22.99 -19.96 -3.11
C PRO A 32 -23.93 -21.15 -3.31
N ASP A 33 -25.11 -21.10 -2.70
CA ASP A 33 -26.15 -22.14 -2.83
C ASP A 33 -26.68 -22.26 -4.26
N ASP A 34 -26.76 -21.16 -5.00
CA ASP A 34 -27.28 -21.10 -6.37
C ASP A 34 -26.26 -21.50 -7.44
N ALA A 35 -25.00 -21.76 -7.07
CA ALA A 35 -23.99 -22.30 -7.98
C ALA A 35 -24.39 -23.71 -8.46
N SER A 36 -24.40 -23.93 -9.77
CA SER A 36 -24.60 -25.27 -10.34
C SER A 36 -23.41 -26.18 -10.03
N LEU A 37 -23.65 -27.46 -9.71
CA LEU A 37 -22.55 -28.43 -9.63
C LEU A 37 -21.77 -28.54 -10.95
N ALA A 38 -22.36 -28.16 -12.08
CA ALA A 38 -21.67 -28.08 -13.36
C ALA A 38 -20.54 -27.04 -13.36
N ASP A 39 -20.68 -25.93 -12.63
CA ASP A 39 -19.74 -24.81 -12.68
C ASP A 39 -18.52 -24.99 -11.76
N LEU A 40 -18.51 -26.07 -10.97
CA LEU A 40 -17.47 -26.36 -9.98
C LEU A 40 -16.27 -27.11 -10.59
N SER A 41 -15.13 -26.95 -9.92
CA SER A 41 -13.89 -27.71 -10.13
C SER A 41 -13.71 -28.62 -8.92
N VAL A 42 -13.98 -29.92 -9.08
CA VAL A 42 -14.17 -30.84 -7.97
C VAL A 42 -13.03 -31.87 -7.96
N PRO A 43 -12.15 -31.87 -6.94
CA PRO A 43 -11.08 -32.86 -6.83
C PRO A 43 -11.70 -34.21 -6.41
N GLY A 44 -11.26 -35.27 -7.09
CA GLY A 44 -11.80 -36.61 -6.95
C GLY A 44 -10.75 -37.71 -7.01
N THR A 45 -11.12 -38.90 -6.54
CA THR A 45 -10.24 -40.08 -6.51
C THR A 45 -10.78 -41.21 -7.39
N HIS A 46 -9.93 -41.74 -8.26
CA HIS A 46 -10.26 -42.91 -9.09
C HIS A 46 -9.99 -44.22 -8.33
N ASP A 47 -10.84 -45.22 -8.53
CA ASP A 47 -10.84 -46.50 -7.81
C ASP A 47 -10.65 -46.30 -6.30
N THR A 48 -11.53 -45.49 -5.71
CA THR A 48 -11.39 -45.02 -4.32
C THR A 48 -11.35 -46.20 -3.36
N LEU A 49 -10.38 -46.19 -2.43
CA LEU A 49 -9.96 -47.31 -1.56
C LEU A 49 -9.27 -48.50 -2.26
N ALA A 50 -8.75 -48.38 -3.48
CA ALA A 50 -7.79 -49.37 -4.01
C ALA A 50 -6.40 -49.16 -3.37
N LEU A 51 -6.19 -49.77 -2.20
CA LEU A 51 -5.03 -49.63 -1.33
C LEU A 51 -4.03 -50.80 -1.42
N CYS A 52 -4.47 -51.98 -1.89
CA CYS A 52 -3.75 -53.23 -1.67
C CYS A 52 -4.06 -54.27 -2.77
N GLY A 53 -3.07 -55.07 -3.15
CA GLY A 53 -3.26 -56.31 -3.92
C GLY A 53 -2.84 -57.52 -3.10
N HIS A 54 -3.63 -58.59 -3.11
CA HIS A 54 -3.46 -59.73 -2.18
C HIS A 54 -3.38 -61.10 -2.87
N SER A 55 -2.43 -61.93 -2.46
CA SER A 55 -2.28 -63.28 -2.98
C SER A 55 -3.37 -64.21 -2.44
N ALA A 56 -4.01 -65.01 -3.31
CA ALA A 56 -5.06 -65.99 -2.95
C ALA A 56 -4.56 -67.20 -2.11
N SER A 57 -3.46 -67.04 -1.38
CA SER A 57 -2.80 -68.05 -0.56
C SER A 57 -2.51 -67.59 0.89
N GLY A 58 -2.76 -66.33 1.24
CA GLY A 58 -2.49 -65.76 2.57
C GLY A 58 -3.75 -65.47 3.39
N ASN A 59 -3.75 -65.90 4.66
CA ASN A 59 -4.67 -65.40 5.69
C ASN A 59 -3.93 -64.35 6.53
N GLY A 60 -4.03 -63.07 6.18
CA GLY A 60 -3.38 -61.97 6.91
C GLY A 60 -3.46 -60.63 6.17
N ASP A 61 -3.12 -59.56 6.87
CA ASP A 61 -3.31 -58.16 6.48
C ASP A 61 -2.17 -57.56 5.59
N ASP A 62 -1.29 -58.44 5.10
CA ASP A 62 -0.08 -58.12 4.34
C ASP A 62 -0.38 -57.94 2.84
N CYS A 63 0.04 -56.81 2.27
CA CYS A 63 -0.09 -56.54 0.84
C CYS A 63 1.04 -57.20 0.03
N GLU A 64 0.70 -57.96 -1.00
CA GLU A 64 1.68 -58.57 -1.91
C GLU A 64 2.24 -57.49 -2.86
N PHE A 65 3.56 -57.32 -2.87
CA PHE A 65 4.25 -56.24 -3.57
C PHE A 65 3.90 -56.15 -5.07
N ILE A 66 3.85 -57.28 -5.78
CA ILE A 66 3.64 -57.30 -7.24
C ILE A 66 2.19 -56.98 -7.60
N SER A 67 1.21 -57.59 -6.93
CA SER A 67 -0.21 -57.30 -7.15
C SER A 67 -0.55 -55.87 -6.72
N THR A 68 -0.06 -55.42 -5.56
CA THR A 68 -0.25 -54.04 -5.09
C THR A 68 0.33 -53.03 -6.08
N SER A 69 1.50 -53.31 -6.65
CA SER A 69 2.10 -52.44 -7.69
C SER A 69 1.27 -52.33 -8.97
N VAL A 70 0.29 -53.20 -9.24
CA VAL A 70 -0.62 -53.07 -10.39
C VAL A 70 -2.05 -52.67 -10.03
N THR A 71 -2.41 -52.66 -8.73
CA THR A 71 -3.80 -52.38 -8.27
C THR A 71 -3.96 -51.27 -7.24
N GLN A 72 -2.87 -50.69 -6.72
CA GLN A 72 -2.98 -49.54 -5.83
C GLN A 72 -3.15 -48.26 -6.65
N THR A 73 -4.18 -47.48 -6.36
CA THR A 73 -4.41 -46.13 -6.94
C THR A 73 -4.37 -45.02 -5.89
N GLN A 74 -4.41 -45.34 -4.60
CA GLN A 74 -4.49 -44.38 -3.50
C GLN A 74 -3.50 -44.70 -2.36
N GLU A 75 -3.17 -43.70 -1.56
CA GLU A 75 -2.26 -43.85 -0.41
C GLU A 75 -2.89 -44.66 0.74
N ARG A 76 -2.11 -45.53 1.39
CA ARG A 76 -2.59 -46.38 2.49
C ARG A 76 -2.48 -45.66 3.84
N LEU A 77 -3.37 -44.70 4.06
CA LEU A 77 -3.44 -43.87 5.27
C LEU A 77 -4.28 -44.50 6.40
N GLY A 78 -4.74 -45.74 6.20
CA GLY A 78 -5.37 -46.55 7.23
C GLY A 78 -5.77 -47.93 6.71
N TYR A 79 -6.63 -48.60 7.48
CA TYR A 79 -7.30 -49.84 7.11
C TYR A 79 -8.79 -49.58 6.82
N SER A 80 -9.41 -50.40 6.00
CA SER A 80 -10.82 -50.23 5.61
C SER A 80 -11.07 -48.81 5.05
N ALA A 81 -12.21 -48.19 5.36
CA ALA A 81 -12.56 -46.85 4.91
C ALA A 81 -11.81 -45.69 5.63
N GLU A 82 -10.76 -45.93 6.45
CA GLU A 82 -10.03 -44.84 7.11
C GLU A 82 -9.29 -43.91 6.12
N THR A 83 -8.73 -44.43 5.02
CA THR A 83 -8.14 -43.58 3.96
C THR A 83 -9.16 -42.59 3.37
N LEU A 84 -10.44 -42.99 3.27
CA LEU A 84 -11.49 -42.10 2.76
C LEU A 84 -11.72 -40.91 3.71
N ALA A 85 -11.56 -41.09 5.03
CA ALA A 85 -11.63 -39.96 5.96
C ALA A 85 -10.56 -38.90 5.61
N VAL A 86 -9.30 -39.32 5.47
CA VAL A 86 -8.19 -38.40 5.15
C VAL A 86 -8.37 -37.74 3.78
N GLN A 87 -8.89 -38.47 2.78
CA GLN A 87 -9.26 -37.90 1.48
C GLN A 87 -10.32 -36.80 1.60
N LEU A 88 -11.38 -37.01 2.37
CA LEU A 88 -12.43 -36.01 2.59
C LEU A 88 -11.89 -34.78 3.35
N GLU A 89 -11.07 -34.99 4.37
CA GLU A 89 -10.41 -33.91 5.13
C GLU A 89 -9.48 -33.06 4.24
N ALA A 90 -8.73 -33.68 3.33
CA ALA A 90 -7.88 -33.00 2.36
C ALA A 90 -8.64 -32.20 1.27
N GLY A 91 -9.97 -32.39 1.17
CA GLY A 91 -10.83 -31.65 0.24
C GLY A 91 -11.41 -32.48 -0.93
N ILE A 92 -11.16 -33.78 -1.01
CA ILE A 92 -11.77 -34.65 -2.02
C ILE A 92 -13.30 -34.63 -1.85
N ARG A 93 -14.02 -34.44 -2.96
CA ARG A 93 -15.50 -34.40 -2.99
C ARG A 93 -16.13 -35.30 -4.04
N SER A 94 -15.33 -35.96 -4.88
CA SER A 94 -15.83 -36.98 -5.80
C SER A 94 -15.08 -38.29 -5.61
N ILE A 95 -15.82 -39.40 -5.57
CA ILE A 95 -15.28 -40.73 -5.25
C ILE A 95 -15.84 -41.77 -6.21
N ASP A 96 -14.98 -42.66 -6.68
CA ASP A 96 -15.32 -43.70 -7.65
C ASP A 96 -15.16 -45.09 -7.03
N ILE A 97 -16.24 -45.59 -6.40
CA ILE A 97 -16.22 -46.80 -5.58
C ILE A 97 -16.53 -48.03 -6.44
N ARG A 98 -15.63 -49.02 -6.36
CA ARG A 98 -15.75 -50.33 -7.04
C ARG A 98 -16.30 -51.39 -6.09
N VAL A 99 -17.36 -52.10 -6.49
CA VAL A 99 -18.08 -53.05 -5.62
C VAL A 99 -18.31 -54.43 -6.24
N ARG A 100 -18.39 -55.42 -5.36
CA ARG A 100 -18.79 -56.81 -5.62
C ARG A 100 -19.95 -57.18 -4.71
N VAL A 101 -20.95 -57.90 -5.22
CA VAL A 101 -21.98 -58.52 -4.38
C VAL A 101 -21.37 -59.73 -3.67
N ASP A 102 -21.37 -59.70 -2.35
CA ASP A 102 -20.94 -60.82 -1.51
C ASP A 102 -22.08 -61.32 -0.62
N LYS A 103 -22.02 -62.59 -0.18
CA LYS A 103 -22.98 -63.21 0.75
C LYS A 103 -22.24 -63.68 2.01
N GLY A 104 -22.11 -62.78 2.98
CA GLY A 104 -21.61 -63.11 4.32
C GLY A 104 -22.72 -63.41 5.32
N ASP A 105 -22.36 -63.52 6.61
CA ASP A 105 -23.32 -63.57 7.74
C ASP A 105 -24.23 -62.32 7.81
N ALA A 106 -23.85 -61.27 7.08
CA ALA A 106 -24.64 -60.05 6.90
C ALA A 106 -25.76 -60.16 5.84
N GLY A 107 -25.90 -61.31 5.16
CA GLY A 107 -26.72 -61.43 3.95
C GLY A 107 -25.98 -60.88 2.73
N LEU A 108 -26.73 -60.39 1.73
CA LEU A 108 -26.15 -59.76 0.55
C LEU A 108 -25.70 -58.33 0.84
N THR A 109 -24.43 -58.05 0.57
CA THR A 109 -23.82 -56.73 0.76
C THR A 109 -22.88 -56.37 -0.38
N PHE A 110 -22.50 -55.10 -0.50
CA PHE A 110 -21.40 -54.68 -1.36
C PHE A 110 -20.07 -54.65 -0.60
N THR A 111 -19.12 -55.46 -1.06
CA THR A 111 -17.70 -55.42 -0.67
C THR A 111 -16.91 -54.55 -1.65
N VAL A 112 -15.95 -53.75 -1.17
CA VAL A 112 -15.11 -52.91 -2.03
C VAL A 112 -13.96 -53.73 -2.60
N HIS A 113 -13.79 -53.69 -3.92
CA HIS A 113 -12.84 -54.53 -4.67
C HIS A 113 -12.17 -53.73 -5.79
N HIS A 114 -10.89 -53.99 -6.06
CA HIS A 114 -10.25 -53.58 -7.32
C HIS A 114 -9.74 -54.83 -8.04
N GLY A 115 -10.26 -55.10 -9.25
CA GLY A 115 -10.15 -56.39 -9.88
C GLY A 115 -10.62 -57.53 -8.96
N VAL A 116 -9.75 -58.51 -8.72
CA VAL A 116 -10.08 -59.65 -7.83
C VAL A 116 -9.88 -59.35 -6.34
N TYR A 117 -9.23 -58.25 -5.98
CA TYR A 117 -8.71 -58.03 -4.63
C TYR A 117 -9.67 -57.22 -3.75
N TYR A 118 -10.10 -57.82 -2.64
CA TYR A 118 -10.88 -57.15 -1.60
C TYR A 118 -10.04 -56.07 -0.89
N GLN A 119 -10.63 -54.90 -0.67
CA GLN A 119 -9.92 -53.73 -0.12
C GLN A 119 -10.17 -53.50 1.39
N TYR A 120 -10.57 -54.55 2.12
CA TYR A 120 -10.84 -54.50 3.57
C TYR A 120 -11.96 -53.51 3.98
N ALA A 121 -12.74 -53.01 3.02
CA ALA A 121 -13.87 -52.11 3.23
C ALA A 121 -15.13 -52.64 2.55
N ASN A 122 -16.28 -52.33 3.14
CA ASN A 122 -17.60 -52.58 2.59
C ASN A 122 -18.26 -51.24 2.24
N PHE A 123 -19.29 -51.26 1.40
CA PHE A 123 -20.03 -50.04 1.08
C PHE A 123 -20.70 -49.42 2.32
N THR A 124 -21.03 -50.23 3.33
CA THR A 124 -21.47 -49.76 4.66
C THR A 124 -20.43 -48.86 5.34
N ASP A 125 -19.15 -49.21 5.23
CA ASP A 125 -18.05 -48.48 5.88
C ASP A 125 -17.79 -47.15 5.16
N VAL A 126 -17.86 -47.17 3.82
CA VAL A 126 -17.84 -45.98 2.95
C VAL A 126 -18.98 -45.02 3.32
N LEU A 127 -20.22 -45.49 3.38
CA LEU A 127 -21.39 -44.67 3.75
C LEU A 127 -21.27 -44.11 5.17
N THR A 128 -20.75 -44.89 6.12
CA THR A 128 -20.54 -44.44 7.51
C THR A 128 -19.52 -43.31 7.58
N LYS A 129 -18.43 -43.35 6.81
CA LYS A 129 -17.44 -42.26 6.76
C LYS A 129 -17.98 -41.01 6.09
N ILE A 130 -18.73 -41.15 5.01
CA ILE A 130 -19.39 -40.01 4.35
C ILE A 130 -20.43 -39.36 5.26
N GLU A 131 -21.24 -40.16 5.96
CA GLU A 131 -22.19 -39.66 6.97
C GLU A 131 -21.48 -38.90 8.08
N THR A 132 -20.43 -39.48 8.68
CA THR A 132 -19.63 -38.82 9.73
C THR A 132 -19.06 -37.47 9.24
N PHE A 133 -18.56 -37.44 8.01
CA PHE A 133 -17.99 -36.23 7.41
C PHE A 133 -19.06 -35.15 7.12
N LEU A 134 -20.23 -35.54 6.61
CA LEU A 134 -21.33 -34.61 6.30
C LEU A 134 -22.13 -34.19 7.54
N GLU A 135 -22.13 -34.96 8.63
CA GLU A 135 -22.63 -34.52 9.94
C GLU A 135 -21.71 -33.46 10.56
N ALA A 136 -20.39 -33.56 10.35
CA ALA A 136 -19.41 -32.57 10.80
C ALA A 136 -19.34 -31.33 9.88
N ASN A 137 -19.55 -31.52 8.57
CA ASN A 137 -19.46 -30.47 7.54
C ASN A 137 -20.78 -30.45 6.72
N PRO A 138 -21.90 -29.96 7.32
CA PRO A 138 -23.22 -30.03 6.71
C PRO A 138 -23.36 -29.22 5.40
N ASP A 139 -22.45 -28.28 5.16
CA ASP A 139 -22.47 -27.45 3.95
C ASP A 139 -21.81 -28.13 2.72
N GLU A 140 -21.16 -29.27 2.90
CA GLU A 140 -20.47 -30.00 1.82
C GLU A 140 -21.41 -30.99 1.12
N THR A 141 -21.01 -31.51 -0.05
CA THR A 141 -21.71 -32.59 -0.76
C THR A 141 -20.71 -33.59 -1.35
N ILE A 142 -21.07 -34.88 -1.40
CA ILE A 142 -20.19 -35.94 -1.93
C ILE A 142 -20.76 -36.49 -3.24
N LEU A 143 -19.96 -36.42 -4.31
CA LEU A 143 -20.29 -36.91 -5.64
C LEU A 143 -19.83 -38.37 -5.77
N LEU A 144 -20.73 -39.32 -5.54
CA LEU A 144 -20.43 -40.75 -5.59
C LEU A 144 -20.68 -41.31 -6.99
N ASN A 145 -19.66 -41.92 -7.59
CA ASN A 145 -19.82 -42.85 -8.71
C ASN A 145 -19.67 -44.28 -8.19
N LEU A 146 -20.60 -45.18 -8.56
CA LEU A 146 -20.59 -46.56 -8.09
C LEU A 146 -20.47 -47.51 -9.29
N LYS A 147 -19.52 -48.44 -9.29
CA LYS A 147 -19.36 -49.43 -10.38
C LYS A 147 -19.21 -50.83 -9.83
N ALA A 148 -19.96 -51.78 -10.40
CA ALA A 148 -19.78 -53.20 -10.14
C ALA A 148 -18.50 -53.72 -10.84
N GLU A 149 -17.76 -54.61 -10.20
CA GLU A 149 -16.42 -55.04 -10.65
C GLU A 149 -16.38 -56.46 -11.25
N CYS A 150 -17.32 -57.33 -10.88
CA CYS A 150 -17.25 -58.77 -11.16
C CYS A 150 -18.13 -59.27 -12.33
N THR A 151 -17.63 -60.27 -13.09
CA THR A 151 -18.30 -60.84 -14.30
C THR A 151 -18.32 -62.37 -14.43
N GLY A 152 -17.38 -63.11 -13.86
CA GLY A 152 -17.50 -64.56 -13.58
C GLY A 152 -17.53 -65.56 -14.77
N SER A 153 -16.36 -66.02 -15.20
CA SER A 153 -16.08 -67.33 -15.84
C SER A 153 -14.58 -67.69 -15.80
N GLY A 154 -13.97 -67.74 -14.61
CA GLY A 154 -12.53 -68.01 -14.40
C GLY A 154 -12.15 -68.01 -12.92
N THR A 155 -10.85 -67.97 -12.58
CA THR A 155 -10.36 -68.73 -11.41
C THR A 155 -9.45 -68.10 -10.34
N THR A 156 -8.68 -67.01 -10.43
CA THR A 156 -8.33 -66.01 -11.47
C THR A 156 -9.39 -65.00 -11.91
N GLN A 157 -10.55 -64.88 -11.24
CA GLN A 157 -11.55 -63.85 -11.59
C GLN A 157 -12.40 -63.33 -10.43
N CYS A 158 -12.93 -62.12 -10.64
CA CYS A 158 -13.97 -61.48 -9.84
C CYS A 158 -15.33 -62.05 -10.26
N SER A 159 -15.99 -62.79 -9.35
CA SER A 159 -17.38 -63.22 -9.48
C SER A 159 -18.20 -62.78 -8.26
N ASP A 160 -19.36 -62.18 -8.51
CA ASP A 160 -20.37 -61.90 -7.48
C ASP A 160 -20.87 -63.21 -6.83
N ALA A 161 -21.53 -63.12 -5.68
CA ALA A 161 -22.14 -64.26 -5.00
C ALA A 161 -23.05 -65.09 -5.93
N ASP A 162 -23.01 -66.42 -5.78
CA ASP A 162 -23.67 -67.37 -6.70
C ASP A 162 -25.17 -67.11 -6.83
N GLY A 163 -25.62 -66.89 -8.07
CA GLY A 163 -27.02 -66.53 -8.40
C GLY A 163 -27.32 -65.02 -8.33
N TYR A 164 -26.46 -64.22 -7.71
CA TYR A 164 -26.68 -62.80 -7.42
C TYR A 164 -25.89 -61.81 -8.31
N GLY A 165 -25.06 -62.31 -9.24
CA GLY A 165 -24.34 -61.49 -10.24
C GLY A 165 -25.18 -60.92 -11.40
N SER A 166 -26.49 -60.76 -11.25
CA SER A 166 -27.37 -60.21 -12.30
C SER A 166 -27.56 -58.69 -12.16
N THR A 167 -27.92 -58.01 -13.25
CA THR A 167 -28.33 -56.59 -13.22
C THR A 167 -29.44 -56.33 -12.19
N LEU A 168 -30.44 -57.21 -12.14
CA LEU A 168 -31.54 -57.13 -11.17
C LEU A 168 -31.02 -57.23 -9.73
N TRP A 169 -30.15 -58.20 -9.45
CA TRP A 169 -29.66 -58.41 -8.09
C TRP A 169 -28.69 -57.34 -7.61
N ARG A 170 -27.81 -56.81 -8.47
CA ARG A 170 -26.97 -55.65 -8.11
C ARG A 170 -27.82 -54.42 -7.78
N ARG A 171 -28.89 -54.16 -8.54
CA ARG A 171 -29.84 -53.09 -8.21
C ARG A 171 -30.56 -53.37 -6.88
N ASN A 172 -31.14 -54.56 -6.70
CA ASN A 172 -31.82 -54.96 -5.46
C ASN A 172 -30.92 -54.84 -4.21
N VAL A 173 -29.62 -55.13 -4.33
CA VAL A 173 -28.65 -54.92 -3.24
C VAL A 173 -28.46 -53.43 -2.95
N PHE A 174 -28.32 -52.57 -3.96
CA PHE A 174 -28.28 -51.11 -3.76
C PHE A 174 -29.59 -50.57 -3.13
N ASP A 175 -30.74 -51.00 -3.66
CA ASP A 175 -32.07 -50.65 -3.13
C ASP A 175 -32.24 -51.08 -1.67
N SER A 176 -31.54 -52.14 -1.23
CA SER A 176 -31.55 -52.59 0.16
C SER A 176 -30.82 -51.62 1.12
N TYR A 177 -29.76 -50.93 0.67
CA TYR A 177 -29.15 -49.83 1.41
C TYR A 177 -30.12 -48.62 1.49
N LEU A 178 -30.81 -48.30 0.39
CA LEU A 178 -31.79 -47.20 0.36
C LEU A 178 -33.06 -47.46 1.19
N THR A 179 -33.43 -48.71 1.43
CA THR A 179 -34.68 -49.07 2.14
C THR A 179 -34.45 -49.59 3.56
N GLY A 180 -33.26 -50.11 3.86
CA GLY A 180 -32.99 -50.84 5.09
C GLY A 180 -33.52 -52.28 5.10
N HIS A 181 -33.93 -52.83 3.94
CA HIS A 181 -34.44 -54.20 3.80
C HIS A 181 -33.41 -55.10 3.10
N TYR A 182 -32.37 -55.49 3.83
CA TYR A 182 -31.21 -56.25 3.34
C TYR A 182 -31.60 -57.70 3.02
N TYR A 183 -31.33 -58.16 1.80
CA TYR A 183 -31.61 -59.54 1.39
C TYR A 183 -30.71 -60.53 2.14
N THR A 184 -31.25 -61.66 2.60
CA THR A 184 -30.48 -62.72 3.27
C THR A 184 -29.57 -63.49 2.31
N GLY A 185 -29.88 -63.43 1.01
CA GLY A 185 -29.27 -64.29 -0.01
C GLY A 185 -29.90 -65.68 -0.09
N ASP A 186 -31.07 -65.89 0.53
CA ASP A 186 -31.89 -67.10 0.44
C ASP A 186 -33.22 -66.79 -0.27
N GLY A 187 -33.11 -66.42 -1.56
CA GLY A 187 -34.24 -65.94 -2.36
C GLY A 187 -34.53 -64.45 -2.15
N GLU A 188 -35.82 -64.09 -2.03
CA GLU A 188 -36.31 -62.72 -1.82
C GLU A 188 -36.51 -62.36 -0.32
N GLU A 189 -36.08 -63.23 0.61
CA GLU A 189 -36.15 -62.94 2.05
C GLU A 189 -35.26 -61.74 2.41
N THR A 190 -35.80 -60.81 3.20
CA THR A 190 -35.10 -59.61 3.68
C THR A 190 -35.14 -59.49 5.20
N ARG A 191 -34.13 -58.81 5.76
CA ARG A 191 -33.99 -58.49 7.18
C ARG A 191 -33.84 -56.99 7.37
N GLN A 192 -34.35 -56.46 8.49
CA GLN A 192 -34.25 -55.04 8.81
C GLN A 192 -32.79 -54.65 9.15
N GLY A 193 -32.33 -53.52 8.62
CA GLY A 193 -31.09 -52.86 8.96
C GLY A 193 -31.21 -51.33 8.86
N LYS A 194 -30.08 -50.63 8.84
CA LYS A 194 -30.05 -49.17 8.64
C LYS A 194 -30.47 -48.82 7.20
N SER A 195 -31.46 -47.92 7.07
CA SER A 195 -31.74 -47.24 5.81
C SER A 195 -30.78 -46.07 5.63
N TRP A 196 -30.32 -45.86 4.41
CA TRP A 196 -29.43 -44.76 4.02
C TRP A 196 -30.12 -43.74 3.09
N ARG A 197 -31.44 -43.84 2.86
CA ARG A 197 -32.20 -42.95 1.93
C ARG A 197 -31.88 -41.47 2.16
N ASP A 198 -31.89 -41.03 3.42
CA ASP A 198 -31.80 -39.62 3.80
C ASP A 198 -30.37 -39.05 3.69
N LEU A 199 -29.37 -39.92 3.49
CA LEU A 199 -28.00 -39.51 3.17
C LEU A 199 -27.83 -39.21 1.67
N PHE A 200 -28.70 -39.73 0.80
CA PHE A 200 -28.65 -39.46 -0.65
C PHE A 200 -29.59 -38.31 -1.05
N TRP A 201 -29.19 -37.51 -2.04
CA TRP A 201 -30.07 -36.56 -2.69
C TRP A 201 -31.11 -37.31 -3.54
N ALA A 202 -32.39 -37.17 -3.19
CA ALA A 202 -33.46 -38.09 -3.57
C ALA A 202 -33.62 -38.30 -5.10
N ASP A 203 -33.45 -37.24 -5.90
CA ASP A 203 -33.58 -37.30 -7.35
C ASP A 203 -32.49 -38.16 -8.01
N SER A 204 -31.30 -38.26 -7.41
CA SER A 204 -30.21 -39.11 -7.92
C SER A 204 -30.40 -40.61 -7.65
N VAL A 205 -31.35 -40.97 -6.78
CA VAL A 205 -31.65 -42.34 -6.33
C VAL A 205 -33.12 -42.72 -6.59
N HIS A 206 -33.62 -42.38 -7.78
CA HIS A 206 -35.01 -42.58 -8.18
C HIS A 206 -35.16 -43.69 -9.23
N GLU A 207 -35.92 -44.73 -8.91
CA GLU A 207 -35.98 -46.02 -9.64
C GLU A 207 -36.37 -45.95 -11.14
N SER A 208 -36.92 -44.83 -11.62
CA SER A 208 -37.45 -44.68 -12.99
C SER A 208 -37.12 -43.37 -13.71
N ARG A 209 -36.30 -42.49 -13.13
CA ARG A 209 -35.88 -41.20 -13.72
C ARG A 209 -34.51 -40.82 -13.20
N LYS A 210 -33.56 -40.55 -14.10
CA LYS A 210 -32.26 -39.93 -13.77
C LYS A 210 -32.44 -38.44 -13.46
N ALA A 211 -31.59 -37.93 -12.59
CA ALA A 211 -31.60 -36.53 -12.19
C ALA A 211 -31.06 -35.58 -13.28
N THR A 212 -31.48 -34.32 -13.23
CA THR A 212 -30.74 -33.18 -13.80
C THR A 212 -29.59 -32.80 -12.88
N THR A 213 -28.57 -32.11 -13.39
CA THR A 213 -27.52 -31.51 -12.56
C THR A 213 -28.14 -30.49 -11.59
N PRO A 214 -27.93 -30.61 -10.26
CA PRO A 214 -28.51 -29.72 -9.27
C PRO A 214 -27.63 -28.48 -8.99
N THR A 215 -28.17 -27.53 -8.23
CA THR A 215 -27.36 -26.52 -7.53
C THR A 215 -26.67 -27.12 -6.31
N LEU A 216 -25.69 -26.41 -5.74
CA LEU A 216 -25.03 -26.85 -4.51
C LEU A 216 -26.00 -26.84 -3.31
N GLY A 217 -26.88 -25.83 -3.22
CA GLY A 217 -27.89 -25.71 -2.16
C GLY A 217 -28.91 -26.86 -2.13
N ASP A 218 -29.22 -27.46 -3.29
CA ASP A 218 -30.10 -28.64 -3.38
C ASP A 218 -29.51 -29.89 -2.69
N VAL A 219 -28.19 -29.93 -2.45
CA VAL A 219 -27.42 -31.17 -2.16
C VAL A 219 -26.45 -31.09 -0.98
N ARG A 220 -26.40 -29.96 -0.25
CA ARG A 220 -25.61 -29.85 0.98
C ARG A 220 -26.05 -30.90 2.01
N GLY A 221 -25.09 -31.54 2.68
CA GLY A 221 -25.34 -32.63 3.62
C GLY A 221 -25.89 -33.90 2.95
N LYS A 222 -25.64 -34.11 1.65
CA LYS A 222 -26.07 -35.28 0.87
C LYS A 222 -24.96 -35.88 0.01
N ILE A 223 -25.17 -37.13 -0.37
CA ILE A 223 -24.50 -37.81 -1.49
C ILE A 223 -25.30 -37.54 -2.76
N VAL A 224 -24.65 -36.99 -3.78
CA VAL A 224 -25.15 -36.98 -5.16
C VAL A 224 -24.61 -38.21 -5.86
N LEU A 225 -25.49 -39.14 -6.21
CA LEU A 225 -25.10 -40.28 -7.03
C LEU A 225 -24.89 -39.78 -8.48
N LEU A 226 -23.69 -39.93 -9.01
CA LEU A 226 -23.36 -39.62 -10.41
C LEU A 226 -23.90 -40.69 -11.36
N GLY A 227 -23.83 -41.96 -10.93
CA GLY A 227 -24.36 -43.11 -11.65
C GLY A 227 -24.05 -44.42 -10.95
N ILE A 228 -24.76 -45.48 -11.35
CA ILE A 228 -24.38 -46.86 -11.03
C ILE A 228 -24.06 -47.58 -12.34
N ARG A 229 -22.82 -48.07 -12.46
CA ARG A 229 -22.27 -48.73 -13.64
C ARG A 229 -22.16 -50.24 -13.43
N GLY A 230 -22.49 -51.02 -14.45
CA GLY A 230 -22.21 -52.45 -14.50
C GLY A 230 -20.75 -52.75 -14.86
N PRO A 231 -20.31 -54.02 -14.71
CA PRO A 231 -18.91 -54.43 -14.84
C PRO A 231 -18.38 -54.48 -16.29
N HIS A 232 -19.25 -54.19 -17.26
CA HIS A 232 -18.90 -53.97 -18.67
C HIS A 232 -19.43 -52.60 -19.16
N GLY A 233 -19.47 -51.59 -18.27
CA GLY A 233 -19.85 -50.21 -18.60
C GLY A 233 -21.35 -49.93 -18.78
N GLY A 234 -22.20 -50.96 -18.87
CA GLY A 234 -23.65 -50.79 -19.00
C GLY A 234 -24.27 -50.05 -17.81
N ILE A 235 -25.08 -49.01 -18.08
CA ILE A 235 -25.64 -48.11 -17.07
C ILE A 235 -26.95 -48.70 -16.50
N TYR A 236 -27.18 -48.56 -15.20
CA TYR A 236 -28.47 -48.88 -14.59
C TYR A 236 -29.40 -47.66 -14.65
N ASP A 237 -30.40 -47.71 -15.53
CA ASP A 237 -31.37 -46.62 -15.68
C ASP A 237 -32.20 -46.39 -14.40
N GLY A 238 -32.68 -45.16 -14.23
CA GLY A 238 -33.19 -44.62 -12.96
C GLY A 238 -32.12 -43.83 -12.21
N TYR A 239 -31.01 -44.47 -11.85
CA TYR A 239 -30.02 -43.91 -10.93
C TYR A 239 -29.03 -42.95 -11.63
N GLY A 240 -28.62 -41.90 -10.91
CA GLY A 240 -27.54 -41.01 -11.32
C GLY A 240 -27.96 -39.70 -12.01
N ILE A 241 -26.95 -38.91 -12.40
CA ILE A 241 -27.11 -37.71 -13.22
C ILE A 241 -27.26 -38.12 -14.69
N GLY A 242 -28.43 -37.83 -15.28
CA GLY A 242 -28.78 -38.28 -16.64
C GLY A 242 -27.95 -37.64 -17.75
N GLN A 243 -27.29 -36.51 -17.47
CA GLN A 243 -26.45 -35.78 -18.41
C GLN A 243 -25.07 -36.45 -18.61
N LEU A 244 -24.45 -37.01 -17.55
CA LEU A 244 -23.18 -37.74 -17.66
C LEU A 244 -23.35 -39.08 -18.40
N TYR A 245 -24.47 -39.77 -18.16
CA TYR A 245 -24.73 -41.13 -18.63
C TYR A 245 -26.10 -41.26 -19.33
N PRO A 246 -26.24 -40.69 -20.55
CA PRO A 246 -27.51 -40.71 -21.29
C PRO A 246 -27.93 -42.13 -21.68
N ALA A 247 -29.24 -42.35 -21.79
CA ALA A 247 -29.80 -43.66 -22.11
C ALA A 247 -29.36 -44.15 -23.50
N GLY A 248 -28.67 -45.29 -23.54
CA GLY A 248 -28.10 -45.86 -24.77
C GLY A 248 -26.73 -45.30 -25.19
N GLY A 249 -26.09 -44.42 -24.39
CA GLY A 249 -24.73 -43.96 -24.62
C GLY A 249 -23.67 -45.06 -24.38
N SER A 250 -22.48 -44.89 -24.97
CA SER A 250 -21.31 -45.74 -24.69
C SER A 250 -20.54 -45.22 -23.48
N PHE A 251 -19.78 -46.09 -22.83
CA PHE A 251 -18.78 -45.72 -21.81
C PHE A 251 -17.68 -44.83 -22.40
N ASP A 252 -17.27 -45.08 -23.66
CA ASP A 252 -16.25 -44.32 -24.38
C ASP A 252 -16.77 -42.99 -24.98
N ASP A 253 -18.00 -42.56 -24.64
CA ASP A 253 -18.55 -41.29 -25.12
C ASP A 253 -17.88 -40.09 -24.42
N ASN A 254 -16.80 -39.62 -25.04
CA ASN A 254 -16.04 -38.41 -24.69
C ASN A 254 -16.87 -37.10 -24.83
N ARG A 255 -18.21 -37.17 -24.82
CA ARG A 255 -19.10 -36.00 -24.71
C ARG A 255 -18.91 -35.30 -23.35
N TYR A 256 -19.01 -36.05 -22.26
CA TYR A 256 -18.92 -35.53 -20.88
C TYR A 256 -17.97 -36.31 -19.97
N VAL A 257 -17.69 -37.58 -20.28
CA VAL A 257 -16.86 -38.47 -19.44
C VAL A 257 -15.63 -38.91 -20.25
N GLN A 258 -14.44 -38.78 -19.66
CA GLN A 258 -13.18 -39.21 -20.26
C GLN A 258 -12.51 -40.24 -19.35
N ASP A 259 -12.71 -41.53 -19.64
CA ASP A 259 -12.28 -42.67 -18.82
C ASP A 259 -11.36 -43.63 -19.65
N GLN A 260 -10.44 -43.05 -20.43
CA GLN A 260 -9.42 -43.82 -21.18
C GLN A 260 -8.33 -44.27 -20.18
N TYR A 261 -8.54 -45.39 -19.51
CA TYR A 261 -7.64 -45.93 -18.48
C TYR A 261 -6.46 -46.74 -19.04
N ASN A 262 -6.56 -47.28 -20.26
CA ASN A 262 -5.52 -48.14 -20.84
C ASN A 262 -4.30 -47.33 -21.32
N VAL A 263 -3.16 -47.53 -20.65
CA VAL A 263 -1.87 -46.90 -20.93
C VAL A 263 -0.80 -48.00 -21.01
N PRO A 264 -0.56 -48.63 -22.18
CA PRO A 264 0.17 -49.90 -22.26
C PRO A 264 1.62 -49.87 -21.74
N THR A 265 2.33 -48.76 -21.92
CA THR A 265 3.73 -48.56 -21.55
C THR A 265 3.99 -47.13 -21.06
N ILE A 266 5.15 -46.89 -20.41
CA ILE A 266 5.51 -45.58 -19.84
C ILE A 266 5.62 -44.46 -20.90
N THR A 267 5.90 -44.79 -22.17
CA THR A 267 5.90 -43.76 -23.24
C THR A 267 4.51 -43.21 -23.54
N ASP A 268 3.46 -43.97 -23.21
CA ASP A 268 2.08 -43.71 -23.61
C ASP A 268 1.35 -42.82 -22.58
N ILE A 269 1.99 -42.51 -21.45
CA ILE A 269 1.55 -41.51 -20.45
C ILE A 269 1.26 -40.16 -21.12
N ASN A 270 2.02 -39.84 -22.17
CA ASN A 270 1.87 -38.60 -22.92
C ASN A 270 0.60 -38.58 -23.80
N ASP A 271 0.19 -39.72 -24.36
CA ASP A 271 -1.10 -39.85 -25.06
C ASP A 271 -2.27 -39.80 -24.08
N LYS A 272 -2.12 -40.42 -22.89
CA LYS A 272 -3.08 -40.26 -21.78
C LYS A 272 -3.25 -38.80 -21.40
N TRP A 273 -2.14 -38.06 -21.24
CA TRP A 273 -2.18 -36.62 -20.98
C TRP A 273 -2.86 -35.83 -22.11
N GLU A 274 -2.53 -36.08 -23.39
CA GLU A 274 -3.20 -35.40 -24.51
C GLU A 274 -4.73 -35.64 -24.52
N THR A 275 -5.22 -36.81 -24.09
CA THR A 275 -6.67 -37.05 -23.94
C THR A 275 -7.27 -36.26 -22.76
N VAL A 276 -6.64 -36.29 -21.58
CA VAL A 276 -7.06 -35.50 -20.39
C VAL A 276 -7.12 -34.01 -20.72
N ARG A 277 -6.07 -33.51 -21.37
CA ARG A 277 -5.85 -32.13 -21.82
C ARG A 277 -6.89 -31.69 -22.85
N ALA A 278 -7.26 -32.57 -23.78
CA ALA A 278 -8.35 -32.32 -24.72
C ALA A 278 -9.71 -32.18 -24.00
N HIS A 279 -9.97 -32.96 -22.94
CA HIS A 279 -11.22 -32.86 -22.18
C HIS A 279 -11.28 -31.63 -21.26
N LEU A 280 -10.16 -31.20 -20.67
CA LEU A 280 -10.06 -29.92 -19.95
C LEU A 280 -10.34 -28.72 -20.88
N ARG A 281 -9.70 -28.71 -22.05
CA ARG A 281 -9.95 -27.69 -23.09
C ARG A 281 -11.42 -27.66 -23.52
N LYS A 282 -12.02 -28.83 -23.77
CA LYS A 282 -13.45 -28.97 -24.07
C LYS A 282 -14.36 -28.48 -22.95
N THR A 283 -14.03 -28.76 -21.69
CA THR A 283 -14.77 -28.30 -20.51
C THR A 283 -14.88 -26.76 -20.48
N ASN A 284 -13.93 -26.05 -21.10
CA ASN A 284 -13.88 -24.59 -21.17
C ASN A 284 -14.23 -23.99 -22.54
N GLY A 285 -14.57 -24.81 -23.55
CA GLY A 285 -14.88 -24.32 -24.88
C GLY A 285 -13.65 -23.89 -25.69
N VAL A 286 -12.54 -24.61 -25.50
CA VAL A 286 -11.27 -24.48 -26.24
C VAL A 286 -11.06 -25.75 -27.08
N TRP A 287 -10.56 -25.62 -28.31
CA TRP A 287 -10.26 -26.79 -29.18
C TRP A 287 -9.05 -26.55 -30.11
N ASP A 288 -8.37 -27.63 -30.51
CA ASP A 288 -7.31 -27.58 -31.51
C ASP A 288 -7.94 -27.53 -32.91
N ALA A 289 -7.92 -26.36 -33.56
CA ALA A 289 -8.51 -26.18 -34.89
C ALA A 289 -7.83 -27.01 -35.99
N ASN A 290 -6.65 -27.59 -35.72
CA ASN A 290 -5.93 -28.49 -36.62
C ASN A 290 -6.34 -29.97 -36.43
N ARG A 291 -6.96 -30.34 -35.30
CA ARG A 291 -7.55 -31.68 -35.07
C ARG A 291 -9.00 -31.68 -35.54
N GLY A 292 -9.21 -31.86 -36.85
CA GLY A 292 -10.53 -31.81 -37.51
C GLY A 292 -11.61 -32.80 -37.01
N GLU A 293 -11.30 -33.67 -36.06
CA GLU A 293 -12.25 -34.55 -35.38
C GLU A 293 -12.86 -33.91 -34.11
N GLN A 294 -12.20 -32.93 -33.47
CA GLN A 294 -12.67 -32.32 -32.21
C GLN A 294 -13.93 -31.47 -32.37
N SER A 295 -14.22 -30.97 -33.58
CA SER A 295 -15.45 -30.22 -33.90
C SER A 295 -16.74 -31.07 -33.85
N SER A 296 -16.64 -32.37 -33.61
CA SER A 296 -17.78 -33.29 -33.53
C SER A 296 -18.56 -33.23 -32.21
N HIS A 297 -17.92 -32.81 -31.12
CA HIS A 297 -18.51 -32.78 -29.78
C HIS A 297 -18.19 -31.45 -29.09
N ASN A 298 -18.93 -30.41 -29.47
CA ASN A 298 -18.78 -29.04 -28.95
C ASN A 298 -18.89 -28.96 -27.43
N HIS A 299 -18.37 -27.88 -26.86
CA HIS A 299 -18.63 -27.48 -25.48
C HIS A 299 -20.12 -27.14 -25.28
N GLU A 300 -20.71 -27.72 -24.25
CA GLU A 300 -22.08 -27.44 -23.80
C GLU A 300 -22.04 -26.70 -22.45
N PRO A 301 -22.40 -25.40 -22.40
CA PRO A 301 -22.44 -24.60 -21.16
C PRO A 301 -23.40 -25.19 -20.12
N GLY A 302 -23.11 -24.99 -18.83
CA GLY A 302 -23.92 -25.52 -17.72
C GLY A 302 -23.96 -27.04 -17.63
N SER A 303 -23.14 -27.76 -18.42
CA SER A 303 -23.01 -29.22 -18.33
C SER A 303 -21.87 -29.60 -17.38
N LEU A 304 -22.08 -30.67 -16.60
CA LEU A 304 -21.09 -31.31 -15.75
C LEU A 304 -20.13 -32.15 -16.62
N TYR A 305 -18.83 -32.11 -16.31
CA TYR A 305 -17.79 -32.87 -17.00
C TYR A 305 -17.00 -33.70 -15.97
N LEU A 306 -16.57 -34.90 -16.38
CA LEU A 306 -15.86 -35.87 -15.55
C LEU A 306 -14.61 -36.35 -16.29
N ASN A 307 -13.44 -36.08 -15.74
CA ASN A 307 -12.14 -36.28 -16.39
C ASN A 307 -11.26 -37.19 -15.52
N PHE A 308 -10.95 -38.40 -15.98
CA PHE A 308 -10.11 -39.34 -15.25
C PHE A 308 -8.65 -39.17 -15.69
N THR A 309 -7.80 -38.66 -14.80
CA THR A 309 -6.35 -38.52 -15.02
C THR A 309 -5.58 -39.84 -14.84
N SER A 310 -6.23 -40.81 -14.20
CA SER A 310 -5.78 -42.16 -13.83
C SER A 310 -5.50 -43.12 -15.00
N GLY A 311 -4.81 -44.23 -14.74
CA GLY A 311 -4.64 -45.29 -15.75
C GLY A 311 -3.82 -46.51 -15.31
N THR A 312 -3.70 -47.51 -16.19
CA THR A 312 -2.91 -48.73 -15.94
C THR A 312 -2.55 -49.47 -17.25
N GLY A 313 -1.54 -50.34 -17.21
CA GLY A 313 -1.07 -51.15 -18.33
C GLY A 313 -0.15 -52.32 -17.95
N ASP A 314 -0.07 -53.31 -18.84
CA ASP A 314 0.43 -54.68 -18.57
C ASP A 314 1.95 -54.81 -18.30
N THR A 315 2.76 -53.78 -18.59
CA THR A 315 4.23 -53.97 -18.74
C THR A 315 5.08 -53.20 -17.74
N SER A 316 4.79 -51.91 -17.53
CA SER A 316 5.51 -51.04 -16.60
C SER A 316 4.78 -49.73 -16.25
N ALA A 317 3.67 -49.42 -16.93
CA ALA A 317 2.85 -48.24 -16.69
C ALA A 317 1.78 -48.59 -15.65
N HIS A 318 2.19 -48.61 -14.40
CA HIS A 318 1.32 -48.81 -13.24
C HIS A 318 0.68 -47.48 -12.81
N PRO A 319 -0.47 -47.47 -12.10
CA PRO A 319 -1.15 -46.24 -11.68
C PRO A 319 -0.23 -45.23 -10.99
N THR A 320 0.63 -45.71 -10.08
CA THR A 320 1.70 -44.92 -9.43
C THR A 320 2.59 -44.19 -10.44
N THR A 321 3.11 -44.91 -11.44
CA THR A 321 4.01 -44.36 -12.48
C THR A 321 3.30 -43.51 -13.52
N ILE A 322 1.98 -43.66 -13.69
CA ILE A 322 1.18 -42.83 -14.60
C ILE A 322 0.86 -41.50 -13.93
N ALA A 323 0.43 -41.51 -12.66
CA ALA A 323 0.14 -40.32 -11.88
C ALA A 323 1.40 -39.49 -11.58
N GLY A 324 2.41 -40.12 -10.98
CA GLY A 324 3.64 -39.45 -10.51
C GLY A 324 4.79 -39.41 -11.52
N GLY A 325 4.73 -40.23 -12.58
CA GLY A 325 5.79 -40.31 -13.59
C GLY A 325 6.97 -41.19 -13.19
N THR A 326 8.08 -41.01 -13.89
CA THR A 326 9.37 -41.69 -13.69
C THR A 326 10.51 -40.71 -13.99
N PRO A 327 11.78 -41.02 -13.64
CA PRO A 327 12.94 -40.19 -14.01
C PRO A 327 13.13 -39.93 -15.52
N THR A 328 12.32 -40.55 -16.39
CA THR A 328 12.36 -40.39 -17.85
C THR A 328 11.00 -40.01 -18.47
N ALA A 329 9.95 -39.80 -17.69
CA ALA A 329 8.62 -39.41 -18.18
C ALA A 329 7.81 -38.65 -17.10
N THR A 330 7.30 -37.47 -17.44
CA THR A 330 6.40 -36.66 -16.59
C THR A 330 5.09 -37.40 -16.30
N GLY A 331 4.62 -37.36 -15.06
CA GLY A 331 3.33 -37.96 -14.67
C GLY A 331 2.12 -37.09 -15.04
N VAL A 332 0.93 -37.68 -15.16
CA VAL A 332 -0.30 -36.97 -15.53
C VAL A 332 -0.68 -35.91 -14.48
N ASN A 333 -0.47 -36.18 -13.18
CA ASN A 333 -0.74 -35.20 -12.13
C ASN A 333 0.23 -34.01 -12.19
N GLN A 334 1.49 -34.28 -12.55
CA GLN A 334 2.51 -33.24 -12.77
C GLN A 334 2.19 -32.38 -13.99
N PHE A 335 1.80 -33.00 -15.12
CA PHE A 335 1.33 -32.28 -16.31
C PHE A 335 0.08 -31.43 -16.01
N LEU A 336 -0.83 -31.92 -15.17
CA LEU A 336 -2.00 -31.18 -14.74
C LEU A 336 -1.60 -29.94 -13.92
N LEU A 337 -0.76 -30.08 -12.90
CA LEU A 337 -0.31 -28.90 -12.12
C LEU A 337 0.45 -27.89 -13.01
N GLN A 338 1.33 -28.36 -13.90
CA GLN A 338 2.02 -27.52 -14.88
C GLN A 338 1.07 -26.79 -15.85
N CYS A 339 -0.12 -27.36 -16.11
CA CYS A 339 -1.16 -26.70 -16.89
C CYS A 339 -1.85 -25.59 -16.09
N LEU A 340 -2.16 -25.83 -14.82
CA LEU A 340 -2.81 -24.87 -13.92
C LEU A 340 -1.91 -23.66 -13.58
N HIS A 341 -0.58 -23.85 -13.62
CA HIS A 341 0.44 -22.82 -13.40
C HIS A 341 0.96 -22.15 -14.69
N GLY A 342 0.44 -22.52 -15.87
CA GLY A 342 0.90 -21.97 -17.15
C GLY A 342 0.31 -20.59 -17.44
N SER A 343 1.16 -19.63 -17.82
CA SER A 343 0.69 -18.34 -18.36
C SER A 343 -0.21 -18.55 -19.59
N GLU A 344 -1.35 -17.86 -19.65
CA GLU A 344 -2.43 -18.07 -20.64
C GLU A 344 -3.01 -19.51 -20.65
N ASP A 345 -3.03 -20.21 -19.50
CA ASP A 345 -3.55 -21.59 -19.38
C ASP A 345 -2.93 -22.58 -20.40
N ARG A 346 -1.65 -22.37 -20.76
CA ARG A 346 -0.93 -23.15 -21.77
C ARG A 346 -0.48 -24.53 -21.27
N CYS A 347 -1.47 -25.38 -20.99
CA CYS A 347 -1.38 -26.83 -20.79
C CYS A 347 -0.27 -27.48 -21.66
N PRO A 348 0.78 -28.09 -21.07
CA PRO A 348 1.93 -28.63 -21.81
C PRO A 348 1.55 -29.51 -23.00
N GLU A 349 2.16 -29.28 -24.17
CA GLU A 349 1.94 -30.08 -25.38
C GLU A 349 3.12 -31.05 -25.59
N PHE A 350 2.87 -32.35 -25.68
CA PHE A 350 3.97 -33.32 -25.83
C PHE A 350 4.46 -33.49 -27.28
N TYR A 351 3.61 -33.19 -28.27
CA TYR A 351 3.89 -33.43 -29.68
C TYR A 351 4.28 -32.13 -30.43
N PRO A 352 5.59 -31.82 -30.57
CA PRO A 352 6.04 -30.59 -31.21
C PRO A 352 5.69 -30.53 -32.71
N GLY A 353 5.46 -29.32 -33.21
CA GLY A 353 5.15 -29.06 -34.63
C GLY A 353 3.69 -28.76 -34.93
N ARG A 354 2.81 -28.77 -33.92
CA ARG A 354 1.45 -28.23 -34.02
C ARG A 354 1.49 -26.70 -33.81
N SER A 355 0.80 -25.93 -34.62
CA SER A 355 0.66 -24.48 -34.43
C SER A 355 -0.43 -24.19 -33.39
N GLY A 356 -0.16 -23.29 -32.44
CA GLY A 356 -1.07 -22.88 -31.36
C GLY A 356 -2.31 -22.07 -31.79
N ASN A 357 -2.84 -22.33 -32.99
CA ASN A 357 -4.08 -21.77 -33.50
C ASN A 357 -5.27 -22.52 -32.87
N PHE A 358 -5.53 -22.26 -31.60
CA PHE A 358 -6.69 -22.79 -30.89
C PHE A 358 -7.96 -22.01 -31.29
N GLY A 359 -9.09 -22.70 -31.36
CA GLY A 359 -10.41 -22.10 -31.50
C GLY A 359 -11.12 -22.05 -30.15
N GLY A 360 -11.97 -21.04 -29.96
CA GLY A 360 -12.76 -20.87 -28.73
C GLY A 360 -12.25 -19.73 -27.83
N ARG A 361 -12.41 -19.89 -26.52
CA ARG A 361 -11.74 -19.03 -25.52
C ARG A 361 -10.29 -19.48 -25.31
N SER A 362 -9.47 -18.65 -24.67
CA SER A 362 -8.11 -19.01 -24.24
C SER A 362 -8.05 -19.65 -22.85
N THR A 363 -8.96 -19.25 -21.95
CA THR A 363 -8.92 -19.55 -20.52
C THR A 363 -9.42 -20.95 -20.14
N MET A 364 -8.90 -21.50 -19.04
CA MET A 364 -9.45 -22.68 -18.34
C MET A 364 -10.13 -22.26 -17.04
N ASP A 365 -11.30 -21.63 -17.23
CA ASP A 365 -12.19 -21.06 -16.21
C ASP A 365 -12.76 -22.05 -15.17
N ARG A 366 -12.74 -23.36 -15.45
CA ARG A 366 -13.12 -24.47 -14.55
C ARG A 366 -12.52 -25.81 -15.02
N LEU A 367 -12.43 -26.80 -14.15
CA LEU A 367 -11.87 -28.13 -14.49
C LEU A 367 -12.91 -29.25 -14.58
N GLY A 368 -14.12 -29.02 -14.06
CA GLY A 368 -15.12 -30.09 -13.84
C GLY A 368 -14.69 -31.03 -12.70
N ILE A 369 -15.21 -32.26 -12.71
CA ILE A 369 -14.76 -33.29 -11.76
C ILE A 369 -13.47 -33.91 -12.28
N VAL A 370 -12.39 -33.82 -11.50
CA VAL A 370 -11.07 -34.37 -11.85
C VAL A 370 -10.78 -35.58 -10.97
N MET A 371 -10.86 -36.79 -11.53
CA MET A 371 -10.61 -38.04 -10.83
C MET A 371 -9.14 -38.44 -10.95
N MET A 372 -8.46 -38.67 -9.83
CA MET A 372 -7.01 -38.85 -9.74
C MET A 372 -6.62 -40.16 -9.06
N ASP A 373 -5.55 -40.78 -9.56
CA ASP A 373 -4.73 -41.72 -8.78
C ASP A 373 -3.68 -40.88 -8.01
N PHE A 374 -3.43 -41.21 -6.74
CA PHE A 374 -2.39 -40.59 -5.89
C PHE A 374 -2.29 -39.05 -5.96
N PRO A 375 -3.37 -38.28 -5.69
CA PRO A 375 -3.31 -36.82 -5.69
C PRO A 375 -2.37 -36.30 -4.58
N GLY A 376 -1.59 -35.26 -4.89
CA GLY A 376 -0.83 -34.48 -3.89
C GLY A 376 -1.59 -33.23 -3.45
N GLY A 377 -1.29 -32.72 -2.25
CA GLY A 377 -2.03 -31.61 -1.62
C GLY A 377 -2.16 -30.34 -2.46
N GLY A 378 -1.04 -29.82 -2.97
CA GLY A 378 -1.03 -28.61 -3.80
C GLY A 378 -1.81 -28.72 -5.13
N LEU A 379 -1.97 -29.93 -5.68
CA LEU A 379 -2.85 -30.16 -6.82
C LEU A 379 -4.34 -30.15 -6.41
N ILE A 380 -4.68 -30.59 -5.20
CA ILE A 380 -6.03 -30.43 -4.66
C ILE A 380 -6.32 -28.94 -4.41
N ASP A 381 -5.40 -28.21 -3.81
CA ASP A 381 -5.50 -26.76 -3.58
C ASP A 381 -5.78 -26.00 -4.89
N GLU A 382 -5.06 -26.32 -5.98
CA GLU A 382 -5.24 -25.70 -7.30
C GLU A 382 -6.52 -26.12 -8.04
N ILE A 383 -7.11 -27.28 -7.72
CA ILE A 383 -8.45 -27.63 -8.22
C ILE A 383 -9.52 -26.89 -7.42
N VAL A 384 -9.37 -26.78 -6.10
CA VAL A 384 -10.28 -26.06 -5.20
C VAL A 384 -10.29 -24.55 -5.50
N SER A 385 -9.12 -23.95 -5.79
CA SER A 385 -8.96 -22.50 -6.04
C SER A 385 -9.81 -21.95 -7.20
N ARG A 386 -10.16 -22.80 -8.18
CA ARG A 386 -10.93 -22.42 -9.38
C ARG A 386 -12.43 -22.25 -9.12
N ASN A 387 -12.92 -22.60 -7.92
CA ASN A 387 -14.36 -22.54 -7.61
C ASN A 387 -14.88 -21.11 -7.37
N PRO A 388 -16.16 -20.83 -7.66
CA PRO A 388 -16.78 -19.53 -7.38
C PRO A 388 -17.11 -19.41 -5.89
N THR A 389 -16.16 -18.99 -5.06
CA THR A 389 -16.42 -18.73 -3.64
C THR A 389 -17.13 -17.39 -3.43
N GLY A 390 -18.29 -17.41 -2.79
CA GLY A 390 -19.07 -16.25 -2.40
C GLY A 390 -18.65 -15.62 -1.06
N SER A 391 -17.86 -16.30 -0.23
CA SER A 391 -17.43 -15.74 1.07
C SER A 391 -15.97 -16.05 1.44
N SER A 392 -15.22 -14.97 1.64
CA SER A 392 -14.22 -14.77 2.71
C SER A 392 -13.14 -15.84 3.02
N VAL A 393 -12.70 -16.65 2.05
CA VAL A 393 -11.28 -17.10 2.05
C VAL A 393 -10.68 -16.96 0.66
N PHE A 394 -10.03 -15.83 0.43
CA PHE A 394 -8.90 -15.77 -0.50
C PHE A 394 -7.63 -16.17 0.26
N PRO A 395 -6.71 -16.96 -0.33
CA PRO A 395 -5.34 -17.03 0.15
C PRO A 395 -4.65 -15.68 -0.14
N ASN A 396 -4.88 -14.71 0.74
CA ASN A 396 -4.40 -13.32 0.71
C ASN A 396 -4.45 -12.62 -0.66
N LEU A 397 -5.49 -11.80 -0.88
CA LEU A 397 -5.39 -10.63 -1.78
C LEU A 397 -4.59 -9.49 -1.13
N GLY A 398 -3.44 -9.83 -0.54
CA GLY A 398 -2.39 -8.86 -0.22
C GLY A 398 -1.66 -8.45 -1.50
N ALA A 399 -0.52 -7.78 -1.38
CA ALA A 399 0.26 -7.41 -2.54
C ALA A 399 0.67 -8.63 -3.37
N GLY A 400 0.71 -8.46 -4.70
CA GLY A 400 1.21 -9.46 -5.65
C GLY A 400 2.50 -10.09 -5.14
N ALA A 401 2.55 -11.43 -5.23
CA ALA A 401 3.45 -12.32 -4.48
C ALA A 401 4.84 -11.70 -4.31
N PRO A 402 5.38 -11.65 -3.06
CA PRO A 402 6.41 -10.68 -2.66
C PRO A 402 7.51 -10.58 -3.71
N MET A 403 7.71 -9.34 -4.21
CA MET A 403 8.49 -9.03 -5.41
C MET A 403 9.91 -9.64 -5.39
N GLU A 404 10.42 -9.94 -4.20
CA GLU A 404 11.76 -10.45 -3.94
C GLU A 404 11.72 -11.86 -3.30
N LEU A 405 10.87 -12.73 -3.85
CA LEU A 405 10.88 -14.17 -3.61
C LEU A 405 12.18 -14.82 -4.16
N HIS A 406 13.28 -14.70 -3.39
CA HIS A 406 14.41 -15.62 -3.19
C HIS A 406 15.79 -14.92 -3.14
N LEU A 407 16.61 -15.36 -2.17
CA LEU A 407 18.08 -15.53 -2.28
C LEU A 407 18.89 -14.41 -2.95
N GLY A 408 19.12 -13.29 -2.26
CA GLY A 408 20.19 -12.37 -2.66
C GLY A 408 20.35 -11.13 -1.79
N GLY A 409 19.26 -10.35 -1.64
CA GLY A 409 19.35 -8.96 -1.19
C GLY A 409 20.02 -8.05 -2.23
N ASP A 410 20.36 -6.83 -1.85
CA ASP A 410 21.30 -5.97 -2.60
C ASP A 410 22.48 -5.54 -1.71
N ASP A 411 23.68 -5.38 -2.28
CA ASP A 411 24.90 -5.12 -1.48
C ASP A 411 25.04 -3.65 -1.02
N GLY A 412 24.00 -2.83 -1.20
CA GLY A 412 24.02 -1.38 -1.03
C GLY A 412 24.84 -0.61 -2.09
N GLY A 413 25.79 -1.28 -2.73
CA GLY A 413 26.76 -0.72 -3.68
C GLY A 413 27.96 -0.07 -2.99
N SER A 414 29.00 0.24 -3.78
CA SER A 414 30.22 0.88 -3.25
C SER A 414 29.98 2.36 -2.90
N ARG A 415 30.21 2.72 -1.63
CA ARG A 415 30.19 4.12 -1.15
C ARG A 415 31.33 4.95 -1.76
N PRO A 416 31.07 6.18 -2.25
CA PRO A 416 32.12 7.14 -2.60
C PRO A 416 33.06 7.48 -1.42
N ALA A 417 34.29 7.85 -1.73
CA ALA A 417 35.25 8.30 -0.73
C ALA A 417 34.86 9.65 -0.13
N VAL A 418 34.72 9.71 1.20
CA VAL A 418 34.31 10.91 1.95
C VAL A 418 35.49 11.65 2.60
N PRO A 419 35.39 12.96 2.86
CA PRO A 419 36.35 13.69 3.70
C PRO A 419 36.45 13.11 5.12
N GLY A 420 37.65 13.16 5.71
CA GLY A 420 37.87 12.77 7.12
C GLY A 420 37.43 13.83 8.16
N ASP A 421 36.71 14.85 7.73
CA ASP A 421 36.11 15.90 8.56
C ASP A 421 34.61 15.90 8.27
N HIS A 422 33.82 15.35 9.19
CA HIS A 422 32.39 15.13 8.96
C HIS A 422 31.62 16.44 8.74
N ALA A 423 32.12 17.60 9.20
CA ALA A 423 31.49 18.90 8.97
C ALA A 423 31.44 19.29 7.48
N GLN A 424 32.25 18.66 6.62
CA GLN A 424 32.26 18.87 5.18
C GLN A 424 31.10 18.15 4.47
N CYS A 425 30.65 17.00 4.98
CA CYS A 425 29.50 16.28 4.44
C CYS A 425 28.14 16.83 4.88
N ARG A 426 28.09 17.89 5.71
CA ARG A 426 26.81 18.42 6.22
C ARG A 426 25.92 18.98 5.07
N PRO A 427 24.62 18.62 5.02
CA PRO A 427 23.63 19.25 4.14
C PRO A 427 23.58 20.78 4.30
N ASP A 428 23.32 21.51 3.22
CA ASP A 428 23.54 22.96 3.22
C ASP A 428 22.47 23.72 4.01
N GLY A 429 22.92 24.72 4.77
CA GLY A 429 22.09 25.49 5.69
C GLY A 429 21.42 24.73 6.84
N MET A 430 21.62 23.41 6.97
CA MET A 430 21.15 22.64 8.14
C MET A 430 21.95 23.01 9.38
N ILE A 431 21.28 23.25 10.52
CA ILE A 431 21.92 23.73 11.75
C ILE A 431 22.61 22.55 12.48
N PRO A 432 23.95 22.55 12.65
CA PRO A 432 24.65 21.50 13.36
C PRO A 432 24.64 21.70 14.88
N THR A 433 24.77 20.62 15.65
CA THR A 433 24.92 20.70 17.11
C THR A 433 26.28 21.27 17.49
N ALA A 434 26.26 22.44 18.16
CA ALA A 434 27.47 23.16 18.51
C ALA A 434 28.40 22.35 19.43
N GLY A 435 29.63 22.08 18.98
CA GLY A 435 30.65 21.35 19.73
C GLY A 435 30.58 19.82 19.62
N THR A 436 29.67 19.27 18.81
CA THR A 436 29.60 17.82 18.54
C THR A 436 30.27 17.50 17.20
N ASN A 437 31.09 16.44 17.16
CA ASN A 437 31.63 15.89 15.91
C ASN A 437 30.60 14.94 15.30
N THR A 438 29.46 15.49 14.88
CA THR A 438 28.34 14.73 14.30
C THR A 438 28.80 14.03 13.03
N PRO A 439 28.59 12.71 12.88
CA PRO A 439 29.22 11.92 11.82
C PRO A 439 28.48 12.01 10.47
N TYR A 440 28.21 13.23 9.95
CA TYR A 440 27.45 13.42 8.71
C TYR A 440 27.98 12.62 7.51
N CYS A 441 29.29 12.39 7.39
CA CYS A 441 29.87 11.59 6.30
C CYS A 441 29.47 10.10 6.30
N ASP A 442 28.70 9.64 7.29
CA ASP A 442 28.21 8.26 7.40
C ASP A 442 26.89 8.07 6.64
N VAL A 443 26.18 9.16 6.31
CA VAL A 443 25.00 9.17 5.42
C VAL A 443 25.18 10.11 4.22
N TYR A 444 25.98 11.18 4.36
CA TYR A 444 26.20 12.18 3.33
C TYR A 444 27.58 12.05 2.65
N GLN A 445 27.66 12.63 1.45
CA GLN A 445 28.85 12.74 0.61
C GLN A 445 29.55 14.09 0.87
N GLY A 446 30.77 14.28 0.35
CA GLY A 446 31.60 15.48 0.59
C GLY A 446 31.03 16.81 0.06
N ASP A 447 29.90 16.77 -0.64
CA ASP A 447 29.13 17.92 -1.15
C ASP A 447 27.78 18.08 -0.43
N GLY A 448 27.50 17.32 0.63
CA GLY A 448 26.24 17.34 1.37
C GLY A 448 25.03 16.77 0.63
N ARG A 449 25.24 15.96 -0.43
CA ARG A 449 24.22 15.05 -0.96
C ARG A 449 24.20 13.75 -0.17
N GLU A 450 23.03 13.12 -0.07
CA GLU A 450 22.87 11.82 0.56
C GLU A 450 23.53 10.73 -0.30
N TRP A 451 23.92 9.62 0.33
CA TRP A 451 24.30 8.42 -0.39
C TRP A 451 23.16 7.40 -0.29
N LEU A 452 22.45 7.19 -1.41
CA LEU A 452 21.20 6.41 -1.48
C LEU A 452 21.40 4.96 -1.97
N GLY A 453 22.66 4.53 -2.05
CA GLY A 453 23.08 3.23 -2.59
C GLY A 453 22.90 3.07 -4.11
N GLN A 454 23.53 2.06 -4.69
CA GLN A 454 23.39 1.61 -6.09
C GLN A 454 23.34 2.72 -7.16
N GLY A 455 24.11 3.81 -6.99
CA GLY A 455 24.17 4.93 -7.95
C GLY A 455 22.93 5.84 -8.00
N ARG A 456 22.04 5.77 -7.00
CA ARG A 456 20.79 6.56 -6.96
C ARG A 456 21.00 8.00 -6.55
N GLU A 457 20.34 8.92 -7.25
CA GLU A 457 20.47 10.37 -7.09
C GLU A 457 19.16 11.08 -6.63
N ARG A 458 18.10 10.32 -6.34
CA ARG A 458 16.81 10.81 -5.80
C ARG A 458 16.23 9.84 -4.77
N ARG A 459 15.57 10.39 -3.76
CA ARG A 459 14.82 9.60 -2.77
C ARG A 459 13.50 9.07 -3.35
N VAL A 460 13.17 7.87 -2.91
CA VAL A 460 11.85 7.24 -3.02
C VAL A 460 11.49 6.76 -1.61
N ILE A 461 10.45 7.33 -1.01
CA ILE A 461 10.14 7.23 0.42
C ILE A 461 8.73 6.67 0.64
N GLY A 462 8.64 5.40 0.99
CA GLY A 462 7.37 4.73 1.25
C GLY A 462 6.90 4.89 2.69
N TYR A 463 5.70 5.44 2.93
CA TYR A 463 5.04 5.22 4.21
C TYR A 463 4.44 3.81 4.25
N PHE A 464 4.85 3.02 5.24
CA PHE A 464 4.35 1.69 5.54
C PHE A 464 3.37 1.76 6.72
N ASN A 465 2.10 1.51 6.44
CA ASN A 465 1.03 1.52 7.44
C ASN A 465 0.96 0.17 8.19
N GLY A 466 1.55 0.13 9.39
CA GLY A 466 1.64 -1.08 10.22
C GLY A 466 0.33 -1.60 10.80
N THR A 467 -0.82 -1.00 10.44
CA THR A 467 -2.15 -1.49 10.86
C THR A 467 -2.71 -2.58 9.93
N ARG A 468 -2.19 -2.72 8.70
CA ARG A 468 -2.71 -3.64 7.67
C ARG A 468 -2.26 -5.10 7.83
N THR A 469 -2.48 -5.61 9.04
CA THR A 469 -2.07 -6.94 9.50
C THR A 469 -2.89 -8.09 8.90
N GLY A 470 -4.11 -7.81 8.43
CA GLY A 470 -5.11 -8.81 8.02
C GLY A 470 -5.80 -9.53 9.18
N ALA A 471 -5.54 -9.15 10.44
CA ALA A 471 -6.14 -9.79 11.61
C ALA A 471 -7.66 -9.56 11.74
N ASP A 472 -8.21 -8.59 11.00
CA ASP A 472 -9.64 -8.29 10.86
C ASP A 472 -10.28 -8.93 9.62
N GLY A 473 -9.52 -9.72 8.84
CA GLY A 473 -9.96 -10.35 7.60
C GLY A 473 -9.87 -9.45 6.35
N LYS A 474 -9.45 -8.18 6.48
CA LYS A 474 -9.20 -7.29 5.34
C LYS A 474 -7.88 -7.62 4.64
N PRO A 475 -7.66 -7.17 3.39
CA PRO A 475 -6.39 -7.32 2.67
C PRO A 475 -5.15 -6.90 3.49
N ARG A 476 -4.21 -7.82 3.69
CA ARG A 476 -2.97 -7.58 4.46
C ARG A 476 -1.84 -7.01 3.59
N TYR A 477 -1.06 -6.10 4.16
CA TYR A 477 0.17 -5.58 3.56
C TYR A 477 1.22 -5.51 4.66
N LEU A 478 2.16 -6.46 4.66
CA LEU A 478 3.18 -6.65 5.69
C LEU A 478 4.55 -6.15 5.19
N ALA A 479 5.57 -6.15 6.06
CA ALA A 479 6.90 -5.63 5.70
C ALA A 479 7.60 -6.40 4.56
N ASN A 480 7.22 -7.66 4.31
CA ASN A 480 7.70 -8.44 3.16
C ASN A 480 7.01 -8.07 1.83
N ASN A 481 5.90 -7.33 1.88
CA ASN A 481 5.24 -6.76 0.70
C ASN A 481 5.86 -5.42 0.27
N ILE A 482 6.78 -4.84 1.04
CA ILE A 482 7.46 -3.59 0.68
C ILE A 482 8.40 -3.85 -0.52
N PRO A 483 8.41 -3.01 -1.57
CA PRO A 483 9.33 -3.16 -2.70
C PRO A 483 10.72 -2.56 -2.36
N TRP A 484 11.48 -3.26 -1.51
CA TRP A 484 12.76 -2.79 -0.94
C TRP A 484 13.81 -2.40 -2.00
N SER A 485 13.97 -3.20 -3.07
CA SER A 485 14.82 -2.89 -4.22
C SER A 485 14.35 -1.69 -5.07
N ARG A 486 13.17 -1.10 -4.80
CA ARG A 486 12.68 0.12 -5.46
C ARG A 486 12.80 1.36 -4.57
N LEU A 487 12.54 1.22 -3.27
CA LEU A 487 12.62 2.34 -2.32
C LEU A 487 14.07 2.75 -1.98
N THR A 488 14.19 3.91 -1.32
CA THR A 488 15.40 4.35 -0.61
C THR A 488 15.16 4.50 0.89
N HIS A 489 13.90 4.73 1.28
CA HIS A 489 13.49 4.94 2.66
C HIS A 489 12.12 4.30 2.91
N VAL A 490 11.91 3.83 4.14
CA VAL A 490 10.63 3.34 4.65
C VAL A 490 10.31 4.09 5.94
N ASN A 491 9.20 4.84 5.95
CA ASN A 491 8.66 5.48 7.15
C ASN A 491 7.57 4.57 7.74
N TYR A 492 7.80 3.98 8.92
CA TYR A 492 6.77 3.20 9.62
C TYR A 492 5.73 4.15 10.21
N ALA A 493 4.46 3.93 9.85
CA ALA A 493 3.29 4.65 10.34
C ALA A 493 2.47 3.75 11.27
N PHE A 494 2.26 4.09 12.55
CA PHE A 494 2.81 5.22 13.31
C PHE A 494 3.26 4.78 14.72
N ALA A 495 4.04 5.65 15.35
CA ALA A 495 4.19 5.72 16.80
C ALA A 495 3.50 6.99 17.34
N TRP A 496 3.19 7.00 18.62
CA TRP A 496 2.56 8.14 19.30
C TRP A 496 3.36 8.59 20.52
N ILE A 497 2.84 9.61 21.21
CA ILE A 497 3.44 10.16 22.44
C ILE A 497 2.58 9.80 23.65
N GLU A 498 3.16 9.00 24.54
CA GLU A 498 2.55 8.56 25.79
C GLU A 498 3.47 8.95 26.96
N GLY A 499 2.93 9.66 27.96
CA GLY A 499 3.74 10.09 29.12
C GLY A 499 4.94 10.99 28.82
N ASN A 500 4.92 11.70 27.68
CA ASN A 500 6.06 12.42 27.07
C ASN A 500 7.19 11.50 26.56
N ARG A 501 6.92 10.24 26.23
CA ARG A 501 7.84 9.34 25.53
C ARG A 501 7.22 8.82 24.23
N ILE A 502 8.04 8.42 23.27
CA ILE A 502 7.59 7.66 22.10
C ILE A 502 7.03 6.29 22.54
N SER A 503 5.92 5.86 21.93
CA SER A 503 5.22 4.61 22.21
C SER A 503 4.68 4.00 20.91
N VAL A 504 4.67 2.66 20.84
CA VAL A 504 3.93 1.86 19.83
C VAL A 504 2.99 0.89 20.55
N GLY A 505 2.52 1.28 21.74
CA GLY A 505 1.72 0.44 22.63
C GLY A 505 2.56 -0.49 23.49
N ALA A 506 1.88 -1.32 24.28
CA ALA A 506 2.53 -2.30 25.13
C ALA A 506 3.06 -3.50 24.33
N ASP A 507 4.23 -4.02 24.72
CA ASP A 507 4.77 -5.26 24.16
C ASP A 507 3.84 -6.45 24.48
N GLY A 508 3.46 -7.22 23.46
CA GLY A 508 2.57 -8.38 23.58
C GLY A 508 2.12 -8.92 22.23
N PRO A 509 1.54 -10.15 22.16
CA PRO A 509 1.28 -10.85 20.89
C PRO A 509 0.26 -10.16 19.97
N GLY A 510 -0.55 -9.24 20.50
CA GLY A 510 -1.46 -8.41 19.71
C GLY A 510 -0.86 -7.07 19.24
N ASN A 511 0.44 -6.82 19.45
CA ASN A 511 1.11 -5.60 19.00
C ASN A 511 1.70 -5.80 17.59
N PRO A 512 1.21 -5.10 16.56
CA PRO A 512 1.72 -5.28 15.19
C PRO A 512 3.18 -4.84 15.02
N ALA A 513 3.65 -3.87 15.81
CA ALA A 513 5.02 -3.40 15.74
C ALA A 513 6.00 -4.42 16.35
N THR A 514 5.74 -4.94 17.56
CA THR A 514 6.75 -5.66 18.36
C THR A 514 6.42 -7.10 18.75
N GLY A 515 5.22 -7.63 18.47
CA GLY A 515 4.77 -8.91 19.03
C GLY A 515 3.92 -9.84 18.17
N MET A 516 3.27 -9.35 17.11
CA MET A 516 2.53 -10.22 16.17
C MET A 516 3.47 -11.14 15.37
N THR A 517 2.91 -12.24 14.86
CA THR A 517 3.56 -13.16 13.91
C THR A 517 2.57 -13.51 12.80
N TRP A 518 3.04 -13.78 11.59
CA TRP A 518 2.21 -14.12 10.44
C TRP A 518 2.74 -15.34 9.72
N ASP A 519 1.82 -16.20 9.24
CA ASP A 519 2.17 -17.35 8.43
C ASP A 519 2.34 -16.96 6.94
N GLY A 520 3.33 -17.58 6.30
CA GLY A 520 3.67 -17.40 4.89
C GLY A 520 5.19 -17.27 4.66
N PRO A 521 5.65 -17.39 3.40
CA PRO A 521 7.05 -17.15 3.04
C PRO A 521 7.39 -15.65 3.11
N GLY A 522 8.55 -15.33 3.67
CA GLY A 522 9.01 -13.96 3.92
C GLY A 522 8.44 -13.32 5.19
N THR A 523 7.61 -14.02 5.97
CA THR A 523 7.14 -13.54 7.29
C THR A 523 7.75 -14.31 8.46
N GLU A 524 8.81 -15.09 8.20
CA GLU A 524 9.64 -15.73 9.20
C GLU A 524 10.29 -14.68 10.11
N MET A 525 10.28 -14.92 11.42
CA MET A 525 10.85 -14.01 12.41
C MET A 525 12.31 -14.37 12.68
N ASP A 526 13.21 -13.37 12.74
CA ASP A 526 14.53 -13.62 13.31
C ASP A 526 14.40 -13.83 14.83
N GLU A 527 14.65 -15.06 15.26
CA GLU A 527 14.65 -15.45 16.66
C GLU A 527 15.84 -14.86 17.45
N SER A 528 16.83 -14.27 16.79
CA SER A 528 17.92 -13.53 17.45
C SER A 528 17.47 -12.18 18.02
N LEU A 529 16.46 -11.55 17.43
CA LEU A 529 15.96 -10.24 17.87
C LEU A 529 15.06 -10.36 19.11
N PRO A 530 15.12 -9.41 20.07
CA PRO A 530 14.31 -9.41 21.29
C PRO A 530 12.87 -8.90 21.09
N TYR A 531 12.38 -8.88 19.85
CA TYR A 531 11.04 -8.47 19.45
C TYR A 531 10.57 -9.28 18.22
N ARG A 532 9.26 -9.33 18.00
CA ARG A 532 8.60 -9.91 16.81
C ARG A 532 7.89 -8.77 16.04
N GLY A 533 6.78 -9.04 15.36
CA GLY A 533 6.01 -8.03 14.64
C GLY A 533 6.73 -7.43 13.44
N HIS A 534 6.21 -6.31 12.94
CA HIS A 534 6.78 -5.60 11.79
C HIS A 534 8.20 -5.11 12.03
N PHE A 535 8.60 -4.78 13.27
CA PHE A 535 9.96 -4.31 13.54
C PHE A 535 10.99 -5.43 13.32
N ASN A 536 10.66 -6.67 13.68
CA ASN A 536 11.53 -7.83 13.39
C ASN A 536 11.74 -8.01 11.87
N LEU A 537 10.66 -7.93 11.10
CA LEU A 537 10.72 -8.02 9.64
C LEU A 537 11.42 -6.81 9.01
N LEU A 538 11.23 -5.59 9.53
CA LEU A 538 11.95 -4.39 9.06
C LEU A 538 13.46 -4.52 9.25
N SER A 539 13.94 -4.97 10.42
CA SER A 539 15.37 -5.25 10.64
C SER A 539 15.87 -6.35 9.69
N THR A 540 15.13 -7.46 9.56
CA THR A 540 15.49 -8.59 8.68
C THR A 540 15.62 -8.18 7.21
N TYR A 541 14.71 -7.35 6.70
CA TYR A 541 14.79 -6.84 5.33
C TYR A 541 15.77 -5.67 5.17
N LYS A 542 16.03 -4.87 6.22
CA LYS A 542 17.11 -3.86 6.22
C LYS A 542 18.49 -4.52 6.06
N ASP A 543 18.74 -5.67 6.70
CA ASP A 543 19.96 -6.45 6.51
C ASP A 543 20.08 -7.03 5.07
N LEU A 544 18.96 -7.33 4.40
CA LEU A 544 18.93 -7.70 2.99
C LEU A 544 19.10 -6.51 2.04
N HIS A 545 18.82 -5.28 2.51
CA HIS A 545 18.86 -4.05 1.72
C HIS A 545 19.55 -2.89 2.47
N PRO A 546 20.84 -3.01 2.85
CA PRO A 546 21.56 -2.12 3.78
C PRO A 546 21.74 -0.66 3.33
N ARG A 547 21.22 -0.29 2.16
CA ARG A 547 21.08 1.09 1.68
C ARG A 547 19.72 1.74 1.98
N VAL A 548 18.69 0.96 2.31
CA VAL A 548 17.32 1.44 2.56
C VAL A 548 17.24 1.85 4.02
N LYS A 549 16.89 3.12 4.28
CA LYS A 549 16.81 3.63 5.64
C LYS A 549 15.40 3.53 6.21
N THR A 550 15.29 3.01 7.42
CA THR A 550 14.04 2.86 8.16
C THR A 550 13.87 4.03 9.13
N LEU A 551 12.74 4.72 9.09
CA LEU A 551 12.41 5.78 10.04
C LEU A 551 11.10 5.46 10.77
N ILE A 552 11.06 5.72 12.07
CA ILE A 552 9.81 5.67 12.82
C ILE A 552 9.10 7.02 12.71
N SER A 553 7.90 7.05 12.13
CA SER A 553 7.10 8.27 12.05
C SER A 553 6.20 8.40 13.27
N VAL A 554 6.19 9.59 13.87
CA VAL A 554 5.51 9.88 15.13
C VAL A 554 4.38 10.88 14.91
N GLY A 555 3.12 10.44 15.14
CA GLY A 555 1.92 11.28 15.12
C GLY A 555 0.93 10.99 13.99
N GLY A 556 0.95 11.81 12.95
CA GLY A 556 -0.09 11.88 11.94
C GLY A 556 -1.43 12.40 12.49
N TRP A 557 -2.45 12.43 11.64
CA TRP A 557 -3.76 13.01 11.94
C TRP A 557 -4.42 12.42 13.20
N ALA A 558 -4.31 11.10 13.40
CA ALA A 558 -4.98 10.40 14.49
C ALA A 558 -4.27 10.54 15.85
N GLU A 559 -2.92 10.56 15.88
CA GLU A 559 -2.16 10.39 17.12
C GLU A 559 -1.36 11.63 17.54
N SER A 560 -1.46 12.73 16.79
CA SER A 560 -0.80 14.02 17.08
C SER A 560 -1.12 14.62 18.47
N ARG A 561 -2.19 14.16 19.13
CA ARG A 561 -2.65 14.56 20.47
C ARG A 561 -1.54 14.77 21.50
N GLY A 562 -0.56 13.86 21.52
CA GLY A 562 0.50 13.86 22.52
C GLY A 562 1.55 14.96 22.32
N PHE A 563 1.72 15.50 21.10
CA PHE A 563 2.65 16.61 20.86
C PHE A 563 2.24 17.89 21.58
N TYR A 564 0.94 18.22 21.63
CA TYR A 564 0.45 19.45 22.24
C TYR A 564 0.93 19.61 23.71
N PRO A 565 0.67 18.68 24.66
CA PRO A 565 1.16 18.78 26.04
C PRO A 565 2.66 18.49 26.19
N MET A 566 3.25 17.63 25.35
CA MET A 566 4.68 17.32 25.41
C MET A 566 5.54 18.53 25.04
N THR A 567 5.14 19.28 24.01
CA THR A 567 5.86 20.48 23.54
C THR A 567 5.50 21.74 24.32
N THR A 568 4.26 21.88 24.79
CA THR A 568 3.70 23.18 25.21
C THR A 568 2.86 23.08 26.48
N ASN A 569 3.10 23.99 27.42
CA ASN A 569 2.31 24.17 28.63
C ASN A 569 0.97 24.86 28.32
N ALA A 570 -0.03 24.70 29.19
CA ALA A 570 -1.37 25.26 28.97
C ALA A 570 -1.46 26.81 29.08
N ASP A 571 -0.34 27.49 29.31
CA ASP A 571 -0.20 28.96 29.24
C ASP A 571 0.48 29.44 27.94
N GLY A 572 0.81 28.52 27.02
CA GLY A 572 1.54 28.79 25.78
C GLY A 572 3.06 28.83 25.92
N THR A 573 3.64 28.54 27.10
CA THR A 573 5.10 28.42 27.26
C THR A 573 5.62 27.05 26.82
N THR A 574 6.87 26.98 26.36
CA THR A 574 7.49 25.71 25.91
C THR A 574 7.74 24.75 27.08
N ASN A 575 7.20 23.54 26.98
CA ASN A 575 7.48 22.44 27.91
C ASN A 575 8.82 21.75 27.57
N GLN A 576 9.93 22.43 27.82
CA GLN A 576 11.27 21.89 27.55
C GLN A 576 11.57 20.59 28.34
N ALA A 577 10.88 20.33 29.45
CA ALA A 577 10.99 19.08 30.20
C ALA A 577 10.33 17.89 29.48
N GLY A 578 9.12 18.08 28.94
CA GLY A 578 8.46 17.11 28.07
C GLY A 578 9.27 16.85 26.80
N ILE A 579 9.73 17.91 26.13
CA ILE A 579 10.60 17.83 24.94
C ILE A 579 11.90 17.07 25.22
N ASN A 580 12.56 17.32 26.37
CA ASN A 580 13.74 16.55 26.76
C ASN A 580 13.40 15.06 26.93
N THR A 581 12.36 14.75 27.72
CA THR A 581 11.93 13.36 27.99
C THR A 581 11.61 12.61 26.70
N PHE A 582 10.96 13.29 25.74
CA PHE A 582 10.65 12.73 24.43
C PHE A 582 11.90 12.51 23.59
N ALA A 583 12.76 13.53 23.42
CA ALA A 583 13.97 13.41 22.62
C ALA A 583 14.97 12.38 23.18
N ASP A 584 15.06 12.27 24.51
CA ASP A 584 15.83 11.22 25.18
C ASP A 584 15.20 9.83 24.90
N SER A 585 13.86 9.72 24.96
CA SER A 585 13.15 8.45 24.64
C SER A 585 13.22 8.03 23.17
N VAL A 586 13.34 8.97 22.23
CA VAL A 586 13.53 8.66 20.82
C VAL A 586 14.90 8.02 20.60
N VAL A 587 15.96 8.54 21.22
CA VAL A 587 17.29 7.91 21.18
C VAL A 587 17.26 6.51 21.81
N ASP A 588 16.53 6.31 22.92
CA ASP A 588 16.32 4.96 23.50
C ASP A 588 15.61 4.01 22.50
N PHE A 589 14.66 4.53 21.72
CA PHE A 589 13.83 3.76 20.79
C PHE A 589 14.57 3.36 19.51
N LEU A 590 15.27 4.30 18.86
CA LEU A 590 16.06 4.02 17.65
C LEU A 590 17.07 2.90 17.91
N ARG A 591 17.79 2.99 19.04
CA ARG A 591 18.76 1.98 19.49
C ARG A 591 18.14 0.64 19.93
N ARG A 592 16.85 0.61 20.31
CA ARG A 592 16.16 -0.63 20.72
C ARG A 592 15.65 -1.43 19.51
N TYR A 593 15.28 -0.76 18.43
CA TYR A 593 14.57 -1.34 17.29
C TYR A 593 15.26 -1.10 15.94
N ASP A 594 16.53 -0.68 15.95
CA ASP A 594 17.41 -0.54 14.77
C ASP A 594 16.87 0.41 13.67
N PHE A 595 16.24 1.51 14.08
CA PHE A 595 15.77 2.55 13.14
C PHE A 595 16.87 3.58 12.84
N ASP A 596 17.09 3.87 11.55
CA ASP A 596 18.03 4.88 11.06
C ASP A 596 17.65 6.32 11.44
N GLY A 597 16.41 6.57 11.89
CA GLY A 597 15.98 7.91 12.29
C GLY A 597 14.53 8.03 12.72
N VAL A 598 14.14 9.27 13.00
CA VAL A 598 12.78 9.65 13.42
C VAL A 598 12.17 10.65 12.44
N ASP A 599 10.92 10.42 12.09
CA ASP A 599 10.09 11.32 11.31
C ASP A 599 9.02 11.94 12.23
N ILE A 600 8.91 13.27 12.22
CA ILE A 600 7.97 13.98 13.10
C ILE A 600 6.78 14.48 12.29
N ASP A 601 5.64 13.84 12.48
CA ASP A 601 4.38 14.17 11.82
C ASP A 601 3.41 14.78 12.86
N PHE A 602 3.63 16.06 13.17
CA PHE A 602 2.80 16.79 14.13
C PHE A 602 1.75 17.61 13.38
N GLU A 603 0.48 17.21 13.51
CA GLU A 603 -0.67 17.83 12.85
C GLU A 603 -1.58 18.62 13.83
N TYR A 604 -1.44 19.94 14.00
CA TYR A 604 -0.41 20.83 13.43
C TYR A 604 0.08 21.86 14.48
N PRO A 605 1.38 22.23 14.48
CA PRO A 605 1.96 23.25 15.36
C PRO A 605 1.63 24.70 14.94
N THR A 606 0.38 24.97 14.59
CA THR A 606 -0.10 26.27 14.09
C THR A 606 -0.88 27.04 15.15
N VAL A 607 -0.77 28.38 15.15
CA VAL A 607 -1.54 29.24 16.09
C VAL A 607 -3.03 29.37 15.74
N LEU A 608 -3.46 28.81 14.60
CA LEU A 608 -4.84 28.92 14.09
C LEU A 608 -5.82 28.15 14.96
N ASP A 609 -6.89 28.83 15.38
CA ASP A 609 -8.00 28.24 16.14
C ASP A 609 -8.68 27.12 15.34
N ASP A 610 -9.13 26.06 16.04
CA ASP A 610 -9.95 24.96 15.49
C ASP A 610 -9.36 24.28 14.23
N THR A 611 -8.04 24.07 14.24
CA THR A 611 -7.26 23.35 13.19
C THR A 611 -6.57 22.08 13.70
N GLY A 612 -6.24 21.13 12.82
CA GLY A 612 -5.80 19.79 13.24
C GLY A 612 -6.98 18.96 13.78
N ASN A 613 -6.71 17.75 14.29
CA ASN A 613 -7.76 16.81 14.66
C ASN A 613 -8.80 17.40 15.65
N PRO A 614 -10.11 17.39 15.32
CA PRO A 614 -11.18 17.91 16.17
C PRO A 614 -11.21 17.34 17.59
N ASN A 615 -10.82 16.08 17.77
CA ASN A 615 -10.73 15.45 19.09
C ASN A 615 -9.66 16.11 19.99
N ASP A 616 -8.67 16.77 19.40
CA ASP A 616 -7.54 17.40 20.08
C ASP A 616 -7.73 18.87 20.41
N TRP A 617 -8.76 19.55 19.88
CA TRP A 617 -8.95 20.99 20.08
C TRP A 617 -9.01 21.37 21.57
N ALA A 618 -9.64 20.56 22.43
CA ALA A 618 -9.66 20.78 23.88
C ALA A 618 -8.26 20.79 24.53
N VAL A 619 -7.26 20.15 23.91
CA VAL A 619 -5.86 20.11 24.36
C VAL A 619 -5.03 21.18 23.63
N ALA A 620 -5.27 21.38 22.33
CA ALA A 620 -4.53 22.27 21.44
C ALA A 620 -4.86 23.77 21.65
N GLN A 621 -6.15 24.12 21.80
CA GLN A 621 -6.62 25.51 21.89
C GLN A 621 -5.93 26.36 22.99
N PRO A 622 -5.74 25.90 24.25
CA PRO A 622 -4.98 26.68 25.25
C PRO A 622 -3.48 26.84 24.92
N ARG A 623 -2.96 26.10 23.94
CA ARG A 623 -1.52 26.04 23.60
C ARG A 623 -1.14 26.76 22.32
N ARG A 624 -2.10 26.96 21.38
CA ARG A 624 -1.91 27.54 20.03
C ARG A 624 -0.80 28.57 19.94
N LYS A 625 -0.87 29.61 20.77
CA LYS A 625 0.04 30.78 20.78
C LYS A 625 1.53 30.43 20.97
N GLY A 626 1.83 29.27 21.55
CA GLY A 626 3.19 28.77 21.76
C GLY A 626 3.66 27.73 20.75
N LEU A 627 2.76 27.12 19.96
CA LEU A 627 3.08 25.91 19.18
C LEU A 627 4.23 26.07 18.17
N PRO A 628 4.35 27.15 17.37
CA PRO A 628 5.47 27.28 16.42
C PRO A 628 6.84 27.39 17.11
N ALA A 629 6.89 28.10 18.24
CA ALA A 629 8.10 28.25 19.05
C ALA A 629 8.46 26.96 19.78
N ALA A 630 7.46 26.24 20.29
CA ALA A 630 7.62 24.95 20.94
C ALA A 630 8.03 23.83 19.96
N TYR A 631 7.49 23.82 18.74
CA TYR A 631 7.91 22.91 17.68
C TYR A 631 9.35 23.20 17.20
N THR A 632 9.72 24.48 17.11
CA THR A 632 11.12 24.89 16.87
C THR A 632 12.05 24.40 17.99
N ALA A 633 11.60 24.43 19.25
CA ALA A 633 12.36 23.88 20.38
C ALA A 633 12.42 22.33 20.35
N LEU A 634 11.37 21.65 19.90
CA LEU A 634 11.33 20.20 19.71
C LEU A 634 12.38 19.76 18.68
N MET A 635 12.30 20.26 17.44
CA MET A 635 13.20 19.82 16.36
C MET A 635 14.67 20.16 16.65
N ARG A 636 14.94 21.30 17.31
CA ARG A 636 16.28 21.59 17.85
C ARG A 636 16.71 20.54 18.87
N THR A 637 15.87 20.23 19.87
CA THR A 637 16.25 19.31 20.95
C THR A 637 16.46 17.88 20.42
N LEU A 638 15.65 17.45 19.45
CA LEU A 638 15.85 16.18 18.73
C LEU A 638 17.20 16.16 18.02
N ARG A 639 17.52 17.15 17.15
CA ARG A 639 18.81 17.21 16.47
C ARG A 639 19.98 17.25 17.46
N GLU A 640 19.86 18.01 18.56
CA GLU A 640 20.86 18.07 19.64
C GLU A 640 21.06 16.74 20.41
N ARG A 641 20.06 15.84 20.43
CA ARG A 641 20.19 14.49 21.01
C ARG A 641 20.70 13.49 20.00
N LEU A 642 20.11 13.47 18.80
CA LEU A 642 20.48 12.57 17.71
C LEU A 642 21.94 12.79 17.30
N ASP A 643 22.44 14.03 17.21
CA ASP A 643 23.86 14.31 16.94
C ASP A 643 24.81 13.75 18.00
N ARG A 644 24.39 13.80 19.28
CA ARG A 644 25.22 13.34 20.41
C ARG A 644 25.18 11.83 20.60
N ALA A 645 24.05 11.20 20.28
CA ALA A 645 23.95 9.75 20.16
C ALA A 645 24.82 9.27 18.99
N ALA A 646 24.62 9.84 17.80
CA ALA A 646 25.38 9.56 16.59
C ALA A 646 26.91 9.63 16.81
N ALA A 647 27.39 10.73 17.39
CA ALA A 647 28.82 10.93 17.69
C ALA A 647 29.38 10.06 18.83
N ALA A 648 28.52 9.34 19.58
CA ALA A 648 28.92 8.38 20.60
C ALA A 648 28.82 6.92 20.10
N ASP A 649 27.87 6.64 19.21
CA ASP A 649 27.55 5.31 18.70
C ASP A 649 28.38 4.95 17.45
N GLY A 650 28.78 5.96 16.66
CA GLY A 650 29.54 5.77 15.41
C GLY A 650 28.67 5.54 14.17
N GLU A 651 27.47 6.12 14.17
CA GLU A 651 26.43 6.01 13.15
C GLU A 651 25.70 7.36 13.03
N TYR A 652 25.04 7.68 11.91
CA TYR A 652 24.28 8.94 11.78
C TYR A 652 22.77 8.73 11.75
N TYR A 653 22.08 9.21 12.80
CA TYR A 653 20.63 9.19 12.87
C TYR A 653 19.97 10.37 12.13
N LEU A 654 19.01 10.04 11.26
CA LEU A 654 18.16 10.99 10.54
C LEU A 654 17.10 11.63 11.45
N LEU A 655 16.80 12.90 11.18
CA LEU A 655 15.63 13.62 11.69
C LEU A 655 14.86 14.18 10.50
N THR A 656 13.58 13.86 10.37
CA THR A 656 12.72 14.34 9.27
C THR A 656 11.38 14.86 9.82
N SER A 657 10.53 15.37 8.94
CA SER A 657 9.13 15.64 9.27
C SER A 657 8.24 15.44 8.05
N ALA A 658 6.99 15.09 8.28
CA ALA A 658 5.91 15.47 7.38
C ALA A 658 5.63 16.98 7.53
N SER A 659 5.44 17.69 6.43
CA SER A 659 5.13 19.13 6.42
C SER A 659 3.88 19.40 5.60
N SER A 660 2.88 20.05 6.22
CA SER A 660 1.66 20.46 5.53
C SER A 660 1.95 21.39 4.35
N ALA A 661 1.32 21.11 3.21
CA ALA A 661 1.35 21.98 2.03
C ALA A 661 0.28 23.09 2.06
N SER A 662 -0.62 23.11 3.05
CA SER A 662 -1.75 24.03 3.10
C SER A 662 -1.32 25.47 3.41
N GLY A 663 -1.43 26.36 2.41
CA GLY A 663 -1.21 27.80 2.56
C GLY A 663 -2.16 28.50 3.56
N TYR A 664 -3.21 27.82 4.02
CA TYR A 664 -3.97 28.21 5.20
C TYR A 664 -3.21 27.83 6.48
N LEU A 665 -2.96 26.53 6.72
CA LEU A 665 -2.37 26.03 7.97
C LEU A 665 -1.02 26.67 8.29
N VAL A 666 -0.13 26.75 7.29
CA VAL A 666 1.24 27.26 7.48
C VAL A 666 1.31 28.77 7.72
N ARG A 667 0.20 29.51 7.54
CA ARG A 667 0.10 30.92 7.92
C ARG A 667 0.27 31.13 9.42
N GLY A 668 -0.20 30.18 10.24
CA GLY A 668 -0.03 30.22 11.69
C GLY A 668 1.26 29.57 12.21
N MET A 669 2.21 29.23 11.34
CA MET A 669 3.45 28.50 11.68
C MET A 669 4.72 29.38 11.61
N GLU A 670 4.55 30.71 11.76
CA GLU A 670 5.61 31.72 11.61
C GLU A 670 6.36 31.59 10.25
N ASN A 671 7.68 31.73 10.27
CA ASN A 671 8.61 31.36 9.19
C ASN A 671 9.14 29.91 9.31
N HIS A 672 8.48 29.07 10.12
CA HIS A 672 8.68 27.63 10.24
C HIS A 672 10.13 27.20 10.52
N LYS A 673 10.77 27.82 11.52
CA LYS A 673 12.21 27.67 11.85
C LYS A 673 12.65 26.23 12.18
N ALA A 674 11.72 25.39 12.64
CA ALA A 674 11.90 23.96 12.90
C ALA A 674 12.59 23.22 11.73
N LEU A 675 12.20 23.56 10.48
CA LEU A 675 12.71 23.01 9.22
C LEU A 675 14.23 23.15 8.99
N ARG A 676 14.92 23.97 9.80
CA ARG A 676 16.37 24.18 9.71
C ARG A 676 17.19 23.15 10.48
N TYR A 677 16.58 22.34 11.34
CA TYR A 677 17.25 21.34 12.18
C TYR A 677 17.22 19.92 11.63
N GLN A 678 16.28 19.61 10.74
CA GLN A 678 16.06 18.28 10.16
C GLN A 678 16.87 18.06 8.88
N ASP A 679 17.13 16.80 8.54
CA ASP A 679 17.84 16.38 7.34
C ASP A 679 17.06 16.71 6.08
N TYR A 680 15.80 16.27 5.99
CA TYR A 680 14.86 16.64 4.92
C TYR A 680 13.42 16.79 5.45
N THR A 681 12.51 17.24 4.60
CA THR A 681 11.06 17.21 4.85
C THR A 681 10.33 16.46 3.74
N ASN A 682 9.31 15.71 4.14
CA ASN A 682 8.32 15.12 3.26
C ASN A 682 7.17 16.14 3.15
N LEU A 683 7.01 16.77 2.00
CA LEU A 683 5.94 17.74 1.77
C LEU A 683 4.64 16.98 1.50
N MET A 684 3.63 17.13 2.35
CA MET A 684 2.30 16.53 2.15
C MET A 684 1.52 17.34 1.10
N ALA A 685 1.90 17.16 -0.17
CA ALA A 685 1.31 17.84 -1.33
C ALA A 685 0.05 17.12 -1.85
N TYR A 686 -0.78 16.70 -0.90
CA TYR A 686 -2.06 16.01 -1.07
C TYR A 686 -3.01 16.46 0.03
N ASP A 687 -4.25 15.98 0.01
CA ASP A 687 -5.36 16.45 0.85
C ASP A 687 -5.59 17.98 0.74
N TYR A 688 -5.40 18.54 -0.46
CA TYR A 688 -5.77 19.94 -0.74
C TYR A 688 -7.30 20.14 -0.72
N HIS A 689 -8.06 19.21 -1.30
CA HIS A 689 -9.52 19.19 -1.26
C HIS A 689 -10.05 17.77 -0.95
N GLY A 690 -11.16 17.71 -0.22
CA GLY A 690 -11.83 16.47 0.20
C GLY A 690 -13.19 16.76 0.86
N SER A 691 -13.91 15.72 1.28
CA SER A 691 -15.31 15.82 1.76
C SER A 691 -15.52 16.67 3.02
N TRP A 692 -14.46 17.14 3.68
CA TRP A 692 -14.55 18.10 4.79
C TRP A 692 -15.16 19.46 4.38
N ASN A 693 -15.17 19.80 3.09
CA ASN A 693 -15.86 20.99 2.57
C ASN A 693 -16.63 20.73 1.25
N ASP A 694 -17.36 21.76 0.81
CA ASP A 694 -18.32 21.69 -0.30
C ASP A 694 -17.72 21.85 -1.72
N VAL A 695 -16.40 22.05 -1.85
CA VAL A 695 -15.70 22.27 -3.13
C VAL A 695 -15.17 20.96 -3.66
N VAL A 696 -15.63 20.57 -4.85
CA VAL A 696 -15.14 19.36 -5.53
C VAL A 696 -13.90 19.72 -6.35
N GLY A 697 -12.75 19.14 -6.01
CA GLY A 697 -11.45 19.48 -6.60
C GLY A 697 -10.40 18.38 -6.43
N PRO A 698 -9.17 18.58 -6.93
CA PRO A 698 -8.14 17.55 -6.92
C PRO A 698 -7.53 17.32 -5.55
N ASN A 699 -7.20 16.07 -5.24
CA ASN A 699 -6.49 15.70 -4.01
C ASN A 699 -5.08 16.32 -3.96
N ALA A 700 -4.35 16.25 -5.08
CA ALA A 700 -2.93 16.62 -5.21
C ALA A 700 -2.67 17.44 -6.48
N ALA A 701 -3.11 18.71 -6.52
CA ALA A 701 -2.83 19.60 -7.65
C ALA A 701 -1.33 19.94 -7.74
N LEU A 702 -0.72 19.80 -8.92
CA LEU A 702 0.68 20.19 -9.13
C LEU A 702 0.82 21.72 -9.26
N TYR A 703 -0.10 22.34 -10.00
CA TYR A 703 -0.15 23.79 -10.24
C TYR A 703 -1.53 24.39 -10.01
N ASP A 704 -1.55 25.71 -9.83
CA ASP A 704 -2.75 26.55 -9.85
C ASP A 704 -3.41 26.62 -11.25
N ASP A 705 -4.75 26.72 -11.30
CA ASP A 705 -5.50 27.00 -12.53
C ASP A 705 -6.26 28.33 -12.54
N GLY A 706 -6.28 29.05 -11.41
CA GLY A 706 -6.98 30.31 -11.21
C GLY A 706 -8.51 30.21 -11.14
N LYS A 707 -9.08 29.01 -10.95
CA LYS A 707 -10.54 28.76 -10.88
C LYS A 707 -11.05 28.23 -9.54
N ASP A 708 -10.19 27.67 -8.69
CA ASP A 708 -10.52 27.06 -7.39
C ASP A 708 -11.59 27.86 -6.57
N PRO A 709 -12.81 27.31 -6.35
CA PRO A 709 -13.86 27.94 -5.57
C PRO A 709 -13.57 28.11 -4.08
N GLU A 710 -12.51 27.50 -3.54
CA GLU A 710 -12.03 27.72 -2.17
C GLU A 710 -11.15 28.96 -2.07
N LEU A 711 -10.35 29.25 -3.10
CA LEU A 711 -9.48 30.44 -3.19
C LEU A 711 -10.13 31.65 -3.89
N ALA A 712 -11.44 31.62 -4.11
CA ALA A 712 -12.20 32.69 -4.78
C ALA A 712 -12.01 34.10 -4.18
N GLU A 713 -11.91 34.24 -2.85
CA GLU A 713 -11.62 35.53 -2.21
C GLU A 713 -10.18 36.00 -2.46
N LEU A 714 -9.21 35.07 -2.44
CA LEU A 714 -7.81 35.33 -2.73
C LEU A 714 -7.62 35.84 -4.16
N TYR A 715 -8.23 35.22 -5.17
CA TYR A 715 -8.09 35.65 -6.57
C TYR A 715 -8.69 37.04 -6.84
N ASN A 716 -9.58 37.51 -5.98
CA ASN A 716 -10.20 38.83 -6.07
C ASN A 716 -9.51 39.89 -5.20
N THR A 717 -8.61 39.50 -4.29
CA THR A 717 -7.89 40.42 -3.40
C THR A 717 -6.56 40.89 -4.05
N PRO A 718 -6.41 42.17 -4.44
CA PRO A 718 -5.28 42.61 -5.29
C PRO A 718 -3.89 42.33 -4.72
N GLU A 719 -3.72 42.42 -3.40
CA GLU A 719 -2.45 42.22 -2.71
C GLU A 719 -1.89 40.78 -2.83
N TYR A 720 -2.75 39.81 -3.11
CA TYR A 720 -2.37 38.41 -3.34
C TYR A 720 -1.87 38.17 -4.77
N GLN A 721 -2.04 39.14 -5.67
CA GLN A 721 -1.65 39.09 -7.09
C GLN A 721 -2.21 37.90 -7.90
N LYS A 722 -3.17 37.15 -7.34
CA LYS A 722 -3.71 35.88 -7.84
C LYS A 722 -2.76 34.67 -7.76
N ILE A 723 -1.92 34.63 -6.73
CA ILE A 723 -1.08 33.45 -6.42
C ILE A 723 -1.91 32.45 -5.59
N GLY A 724 -2.48 31.43 -6.25
CA GLY A 724 -3.21 30.35 -5.59
C GLY A 724 -2.26 29.35 -4.90
N TYR A 725 -2.65 28.85 -3.72
CA TYR A 725 -1.74 28.13 -2.82
C TYR A 725 -2.11 26.67 -2.51
N PHE A 726 -3.25 26.15 -2.98
CA PHE A 726 -3.59 24.73 -2.86
C PHE A 726 -3.01 23.94 -4.04
N ASN A 727 -1.68 23.94 -4.14
CA ASN A 727 -0.93 23.20 -5.15
C ASN A 727 0.53 22.95 -4.71
N THR A 728 1.10 21.91 -5.29
CA THR A 728 2.45 21.39 -4.98
C THR A 728 3.53 22.43 -5.24
N ASP A 729 3.42 23.16 -6.37
CA ASP A 729 4.38 24.18 -6.77
C ASP A 729 4.49 25.32 -5.74
N TRP A 730 3.36 25.91 -5.35
CA TRP A 730 3.34 26.93 -4.29
C TRP A 730 3.96 26.42 -2.98
N ALA A 731 3.67 25.18 -2.60
CA ALA A 731 4.10 24.61 -1.34
C ALA A 731 5.59 24.22 -1.33
N PHE A 732 6.12 23.73 -2.45
CA PHE A 732 7.56 23.57 -2.66
C PHE A 732 8.26 24.93 -2.54
N HIS A 733 7.79 25.95 -3.26
CA HIS A 733 8.34 27.31 -3.19
C HIS A 733 8.28 27.89 -1.77
N TYR A 734 7.20 27.66 -1.00
CA TYR A 734 7.10 28.06 0.41
C TYR A 734 8.24 27.47 1.27
N LEU A 735 8.61 26.20 1.06
CA LEU A 735 9.69 25.53 1.80
C LEU A 735 11.10 25.97 1.40
N ARG A 736 11.30 26.52 0.19
CA ARG A 736 12.62 27.00 -0.29
C ARG A 736 13.21 28.12 0.58
N GLY A 737 12.39 28.89 1.29
CA GLY A 737 12.84 29.86 2.31
C GLY A 737 13.52 29.22 3.54
N ALA A 738 13.29 27.93 3.81
CA ALA A 738 13.86 27.21 4.93
C ALA A 738 15.07 26.36 4.55
N MET A 739 15.04 25.68 3.40
CA MET A 739 16.01 24.64 3.01
C MET A 739 16.34 24.61 1.50
N GLN A 740 17.44 23.93 1.14
CA GLN A 740 17.79 23.62 -0.26
C GLN A 740 16.72 22.72 -0.91
N ALA A 741 16.55 22.76 -2.24
CA ALA A 741 15.55 21.94 -2.93
C ALA A 741 15.74 20.44 -2.68
N GLY A 742 16.99 19.94 -2.68
CA GLY A 742 17.33 18.55 -2.37
C GLY A 742 17.00 18.05 -0.95
N ARG A 743 16.49 18.92 -0.07
CA ARG A 743 15.96 18.57 1.27
C ARG A 743 14.42 18.58 1.32
N ILE A 744 13.75 18.83 0.20
CA ILE A 744 12.29 18.73 0.05
C ILE A 744 12.01 17.50 -0.82
N ASN A 745 11.19 16.57 -0.32
CA ASN A 745 10.66 15.46 -1.11
C ASN A 745 9.17 15.72 -1.36
N ILE A 746 8.69 15.53 -2.60
CA ILE A 746 7.29 15.78 -2.97
C ILE A 746 6.43 14.58 -2.56
N GLY A 747 5.45 14.76 -1.70
CA GLY A 747 4.47 13.75 -1.32
C GLY A 747 3.41 13.54 -2.39
N ILE A 748 3.03 12.28 -2.64
CA ILE A 748 1.95 11.90 -3.55
C ILE A 748 0.96 10.94 -2.87
N PRO A 749 -0.34 10.98 -3.23
CA PRO A 749 -1.33 10.07 -2.69
C PRO A 749 -1.42 8.80 -3.54
N TYR A 750 -1.36 7.62 -2.92
CA TYR A 750 -1.76 6.34 -3.52
C TYR A 750 -3.21 5.97 -3.15
N TYR A 751 -4.03 7.01 -2.91
CA TYR A 751 -5.42 6.91 -2.52
C TYR A 751 -6.25 8.06 -3.14
N THR A 752 -7.57 7.89 -3.16
CA THR A 752 -8.52 8.88 -3.67
C THR A 752 -9.12 9.77 -2.58
N ARG A 753 -9.63 10.95 -2.97
CA ARG A 753 -10.61 11.73 -2.20
C ARG A 753 -11.83 11.97 -3.10
N GLY A 754 -13.04 11.96 -2.55
CA GLY A 754 -14.23 12.01 -3.40
C GLY A 754 -15.55 12.43 -2.76
N TRP A 755 -16.47 12.83 -3.63
CA TRP A 755 -17.80 13.36 -3.31
C TRP A 755 -18.86 12.70 -4.19
N ARG A 756 -20.07 12.51 -3.66
CA ARG A 756 -21.28 12.15 -4.43
C ARG A 756 -22.22 13.36 -4.58
N ASP A 757 -23.30 13.18 -5.33
CA ASP A 757 -24.34 14.20 -5.60
C ASP A 757 -23.77 15.53 -6.16
N VAL A 758 -22.64 15.48 -6.88
CA VAL A 758 -21.94 16.67 -7.35
C VAL A 758 -22.79 17.47 -8.35
N THR A 759 -22.82 18.79 -8.18
CA THR A 759 -23.58 19.73 -9.01
C THR A 759 -22.68 20.83 -9.59
N GLY A 760 -22.88 21.17 -10.86
CA GLY A 760 -22.00 22.11 -11.57
C GLY A 760 -20.63 21.50 -11.88
N GLY A 761 -19.62 22.36 -12.08
CA GLY A 761 -18.29 21.95 -12.51
C GLY A 761 -18.23 21.47 -13.96
N GLU A 762 -17.08 20.95 -14.36
CA GLU A 762 -16.86 20.26 -15.63
C GLU A 762 -16.51 18.79 -15.33
N ASN A 763 -17.45 17.87 -15.59
CA ASN A 763 -17.36 16.47 -15.15
C ASN A 763 -17.05 16.35 -13.64
N GLY A 764 -17.74 17.16 -12.83
CA GLY A 764 -17.55 17.26 -11.38
C GLY A 764 -16.43 18.19 -10.92
N MET A 765 -15.37 18.40 -11.72
CA MET A 765 -14.24 19.27 -11.38
C MET A 765 -14.67 20.73 -11.18
N TRP A 766 -14.30 21.32 -10.05
CA TRP A 766 -14.80 22.62 -9.56
C TRP A 766 -16.32 22.72 -9.44
N GLY A 767 -16.98 21.57 -9.25
CA GLY A 767 -18.38 21.47 -8.86
C GLY A 767 -18.58 21.68 -7.35
N LYS A 768 -19.82 21.48 -6.92
CA LYS A 768 -20.25 21.60 -5.53
C LYS A 768 -21.05 20.38 -5.08
N SER A 769 -20.69 19.85 -3.93
CA SER A 769 -21.40 18.78 -3.22
C SER A 769 -21.57 19.20 -1.76
N VAL A 770 -22.74 18.97 -1.15
CA VAL A 770 -23.03 19.46 0.22
C VAL A 770 -23.62 18.34 1.06
N GLY A 771 -22.96 18.02 2.18
CA GLY A 771 -23.44 17.05 3.16
C GLY A 771 -24.54 17.64 4.04
N ALA A 772 -25.43 16.78 4.52
CA ALA A 772 -26.39 17.12 5.57
C ALA A 772 -25.77 16.90 6.97
N ASP A 773 -25.12 15.76 7.15
CA ASP A 773 -24.62 15.27 8.44
C ASP A 773 -23.10 15.47 8.51
N CYS A 774 -22.69 16.66 8.93
CA CYS A 774 -21.28 17.04 8.98
C CYS A 774 -20.53 16.31 10.11
N GLN A 775 -19.44 15.62 9.74
CA GLN A 775 -18.50 15.01 10.69
C GLN A 775 -17.91 16.05 11.66
N PRO A 776 -17.51 15.66 12.88
CA PRO A 776 -16.96 16.57 13.88
C PRO A 776 -15.88 17.50 13.31
N GLY A 777 -16.02 18.80 13.58
CA GLY A 777 -15.09 19.84 13.11
C GLY A 777 -15.19 20.23 11.62
N THR A 778 -15.94 19.51 10.80
CA THR A 778 -16.34 19.97 9.45
C THR A 778 -17.55 20.93 9.54
N GLY A 779 -17.91 21.59 8.44
CA GLY A 779 -19.11 22.44 8.40
C GLY A 779 -19.01 23.82 9.08
N LEU A 780 -17.86 24.17 9.69
CA LEU A 780 -17.72 25.38 10.54
C LEU A 780 -17.73 26.71 9.78
N VAL A 781 -16.95 26.82 8.71
CA VAL A 781 -16.76 28.06 7.92
C VAL A 781 -17.36 27.93 6.52
N ARG A 782 -17.24 26.74 5.94
CA ARG A 782 -17.93 26.27 4.73
C ARG A 782 -18.80 25.07 5.10
N PRO A 783 -19.89 24.77 4.39
CA PRO A 783 -20.61 23.51 4.55
C PRO A 783 -19.66 22.32 4.33
N CYS A 784 -19.91 21.20 5.01
CA CYS A 784 -19.25 19.93 4.69
C CYS A 784 -19.69 19.42 3.31
N GLY A 785 -18.88 18.58 2.68
CA GLY A 785 -19.21 17.89 1.44
C GLY A 785 -20.07 16.64 1.69
N ASN A 786 -20.81 16.19 0.67
CA ASN A 786 -21.41 14.85 0.70
C ASN A 786 -20.37 13.89 0.12
N GLY A 787 -19.49 13.37 0.98
CA GLY A 787 -18.44 12.44 0.58
C GLY A 787 -19.02 11.17 -0.05
N ALA A 788 -18.28 10.58 -1.00
CA ALA A 788 -18.70 9.31 -1.58
C ALA A 788 -18.55 8.16 -0.57
N VAL A 789 -19.34 7.09 -0.75
CA VAL A 789 -19.59 5.99 0.22
C VAL A 789 -19.66 4.62 -0.48
N GLY A 790 -19.66 3.54 0.31
CA GLY A 790 -19.80 2.16 -0.18
C GLY A 790 -18.72 1.79 -1.20
N VAL A 791 -19.12 1.43 -2.41
CA VAL A 791 -18.19 1.07 -3.50
C VAL A 791 -17.31 2.24 -3.96
N ASP A 792 -17.62 3.47 -3.56
CA ASP A 792 -16.80 4.65 -3.83
C ASP A 792 -15.83 4.98 -2.67
N ASN A 793 -15.74 4.18 -1.60
CA ASN A 793 -15.08 4.58 -0.34
C ASN A 793 -14.55 3.39 0.50
N ILE A 794 -13.91 2.38 -0.12
CA ILE A 794 -13.56 1.10 0.54
C ILE A 794 -12.48 1.19 1.63
N TRP A 795 -11.82 2.35 1.76
CA TRP A 795 -10.85 2.67 2.81
C TRP A 795 -11.41 3.74 3.75
N HIS A 796 -12.71 3.66 4.07
CA HIS A 796 -13.36 4.52 5.04
C HIS A 796 -12.87 4.28 6.48
N ASP A 797 -12.91 5.37 7.26
CA ASP A 797 -13.00 5.31 8.71
C ASP A 797 -14.44 5.02 9.14
N LEU A 798 -14.62 4.63 10.41
CA LEU A 798 -15.94 4.49 11.04
C LEU A 798 -16.21 5.64 12.02
N SER A 799 -17.48 6.02 12.15
CA SER A 799 -17.96 6.97 13.17
C SER A 799 -17.86 6.38 14.59
N ALA A 800 -18.11 7.20 15.61
CA ALA A 800 -18.17 6.72 17.00
C ALA A 800 -19.33 5.71 17.22
N GLU A 801 -20.34 5.78 16.35
CA GLU A 801 -21.51 4.91 16.28
C GLU A 801 -21.25 3.63 15.46
N GLY A 802 -20.12 3.54 14.74
CA GLY A 802 -19.74 2.41 13.90
C GLY A 802 -20.26 2.47 12.45
N GLU A 803 -20.71 3.63 12.00
CA GLU A 803 -21.23 3.89 10.65
C GLU A 803 -20.11 4.35 9.70
N GLU A 804 -20.26 4.15 8.39
CA GLU A 804 -19.27 4.59 7.40
C GLU A 804 -19.10 6.12 7.36
N VAL A 805 -17.84 6.60 7.39
CA VAL A 805 -17.52 8.01 7.13
C VAL A 805 -17.31 8.24 5.63
N GLY A 806 -18.29 8.88 4.99
CA GLY A 806 -18.23 9.24 3.57
C GLY A 806 -17.09 10.21 3.23
N ALA A 807 -16.10 9.74 2.49
CA ALA A 807 -14.90 10.52 2.12
C ALA A 807 -14.36 10.25 0.72
N GLY A 808 -14.95 9.30 -0.02
CA GLY A 808 -14.46 8.86 -1.33
C GLY A 808 -13.03 8.34 -1.32
N VAL A 809 -12.63 7.64 -0.25
CA VAL A 809 -11.27 7.11 -0.02
C VAL A 809 -11.18 5.67 -0.48
N ASN A 810 -10.39 5.47 -1.54
CA ASN A 810 -10.07 4.18 -2.11
C ASN A 810 -8.57 4.09 -2.34
N PRO A 811 -7.97 2.89 -2.27
CA PRO A 811 -6.64 2.66 -2.83
C PRO A 811 -6.69 2.72 -4.37
N MET A 812 -5.55 3.00 -4.99
CA MET A 812 -5.50 3.14 -6.45
C MET A 812 -5.81 1.85 -7.22
N TRP A 813 -5.57 0.66 -6.65
CA TRP A 813 -6.02 -0.59 -7.27
C TRP A 813 -7.55 -0.68 -7.38
N HIS A 814 -8.30 -0.18 -6.40
CA HIS A 814 -9.75 -0.17 -6.51
C HIS A 814 -10.26 0.91 -7.45
N ALA A 815 -9.68 2.12 -7.42
CA ALA A 815 -9.99 3.15 -8.40
C ALA A 815 -9.75 2.67 -9.84
N LYS A 816 -8.67 1.90 -10.08
CA LYS A 816 -8.42 1.27 -11.39
C LYS A 816 -9.40 0.14 -11.74
N ASN A 817 -9.97 -0.57 -10.77
CA ASN A 817 -11.08 -1.49 -11.04
C ASN A 817 -12.38 -0.75 -11.42
N LEU A 818 -12.69 0.38 -10.77
CA LEU A 818 -13.82 1.23 -11.15
C LEU A 818 -13.66 1.78 -12.58
N GLU A 819 -12.48 2.30 -12.92
CA GLU A 819 -12.11 2.78 -14.26
C GLU A 819 -12.19 1.69 -15.35
N ARG A 820 -11.86 0.44 -15.02
CA ARG A 820 -11.92 -0.73 -15.93
C ARG A 820 -13.31 -1.38 -16.02
N ASP A 821 -14.32 -0.84 -15.35
CA ASP A 821 -15.66 -1.44 -15.23
C ASP A 821 -15.64 -2.87 -14.62
N VAL A 822 -14.69 -3.15 -13.73
CA VAL A 822 -14.52 -4.42 -13.02
C VAL A 822 -15.20 -4.34 -11.65
N THR A 823 -15.97 -5.38 -11.27
CA THR A 823 -16.43 -5.57 -9.88
C THR A 823 -15.60 -6.70 -9.26
N PRO A 824 -14.62 -6.40 -8.39
CA PRO A 824 -13.70 -7.41 -7.88
C PRO A 824 -14.34 -8.32 -6.83
N ARG A 825 -13.85 -9.56 -6.75
CA ARG A 825 -14.29 -10.54 -5.74
C ARG A 825 -13.88 -10.19 -4.30
N TYR A 826 -13.01 -9.19 -4.08
CA TYR A 826 -12.64 -8.71 -2.75
C TYR A 826 -13.71 -7.88 -2.04
N THR A 827 -14.79 -7.48 -2.74
CA THR A 827 -15.86 -6.60 -2.22
C THR A 827 -16.28 -6.94 -0.79
N ARG A 828 -16.70 -8.19 -0.52
CA ARG A 828 -17.07 -8.65 0.83
C ARG A 828 -15.93 -8.66 1.84
N ALA A 829 -14.67 -8.84 1.41
CA ALA A 829 -13.49 -8.80 2.28
C ALA A 829 -13.06 -7.36 2.65
N VAL A 830 -13.57 -6.34 1.95
CA VAL A 830 -13.42 -4.92 2.34
C VAL A 830 -14.72 -4.33 2.91
N GLY A 831 -15.68 -5.18 3.29
CA GLY A 831 -16.92 -4.80 3.97
C GLY A 831 -18.15 -4.57 3.09
N LEU A 832 -18.00 -4.59 1.75
CA LEU A 832 -19.10 -4.29 0.83
C LEU A 832 -20.11 -5.45 0.73
N SER A 833 -21.38 -5.10 0.79
CA SER A 833 -22.57 -5.95 0.84
C SER A 833 -23.59 -5.64 -0.28
N PRO A 834 -23.18 -5.66 -1.57
CA PRO A 834 -24.00 -5.17 -2.69
C PRO A 834 -25.37 -5.86 -2.87
N GLU A 835 -25.57 -7.05 -2.30
CA GLU A 835 -26.88 -7.68 -2.18
C GLU A 835 -27.88 -6.86 -1.33
N THR A 836 -27.42 -6.26 -0.23
CA THR A 836 -28.23 -5.57 0.77
C THR A 836 -28.13 -4.05 0.68
N ASP A 837 -26.92 -3.51 0.49
CA ASP A 837 -26.71 -2.07 0.39
C ASP A 837 -26.69 -1.60 -1.08
N PRO A 838 -27.45 -0.54 -1.44
CA PRO A 838 -27.39 0.06 -2.77
C PRO A 838 -26.12 0.87 -3.08
N ASP A 839 -25.49 1.51 -2.10
CA ASP A 839 -24.27 2.33 -2.30
C ASP A 839 -23.03 1.43 -2.52
N ASP A 840 -23.06 0.18 -2.05
CA ASP A 840 -22.09 -0.88 -2.36
C ASP A 840 -22.18 -1.41 -3.81
N ARG A 841 -23.19 -1.01 -4.58
CA ARG A 841 -23.37 -1.46 -5.98
C ARG A 841 -22.63 -0.56 -6.95
N ARG A 842 -21.88 -1.18 -7.87
CA ARG A 842 -21.39 -0.49 -9.07
C ARG A 842 -22.59 -0.12 -9.97
N THR A 843 -22.79 1.17 -10.19
CA THR A 843 -23.83 1.76 -11.04
C THR A 843 -23.20 2.88 -11.87
N GLY A 844 -23.60 3.06 -13.13
CA GLY A 844 -22.90 3.94 -14.08
C GLY A 844 -21.49 3.45 -14.46
N THR A 845 -20.80 4.24 -15.29
CA THR A 845 -19.37 4.07 -15.62
C THR A 845 -18.53 5.14 -14.90
N TYR A 846 -17.24 4.88 -14.73
CA TYR A 846 -16.29 5.79 -14.08
C TYR A 846 -15.31 6.32 -15.14
N ASP A 847 -15.73 7.37 -15.84
CA ASP A 847 -14.99 7.91 -16.98
C ASP A 847 -13.75 8.68 -16.48
N ARG A 848 -12.56 8.30 -16.96
CA ARG A 848 -11.31 8.98 -16.59
C ARG A 848 -11.19 10.32 -17.32
N HIS A 849 -10.93 11.38 -16.54
CA HIS A 849 -10.61 12.72 -17.01
C HIS A 849 -9.23 13.18 -16.54
N TRP A 850 -8.74 14.25 -17.16
CA TRP A 850 -7.43 14.85 -16.95
C TRP A 850 -7.51 16.36 -17.21
N ASP A 851 -6.88 17.17 -16.35
CA ASP A 851 -6.74 18.61 -16.58
C ASP A 851 -5.27 19.00 -16.86
N GLU A 852 -5.08 19.64 -18.02
CA GLU A 852 -3.77 20.08 -18.53
C GLU A 852 -3.14 21.25 -17.75
N VAL A 853 -3.81 21.81 -16.75
CA VAL A 853 -3.31 22.94 -15.97
C VAL A 853 -2.81 22.47 -14.60
N THR A 854 -3.70 21.88 -13.81
CA THR A 854 -3.41 21.29 -12.49
C THR A 854 -2.53 20.05 -12.57
N ARG A 855 -2.48 19.37 -13.73
CA ARG A 855 -1.81 18.09 -13.98
C ARG A 855 -2.36 16.94 -13.13
N THR A 856 -3.68 16.92 -12.95
CA THR A 856 -4.38 15.91 -12.15
C THR A 856 -5.39 15.11 -12.97
N ALA A 857 -5.61 13.87 -12.53
CA ALA A 857 -6.63 12.98 -13.06
C ALA A 857 -7.76 12.79 -12.05
N TRP A 858 -8.95 12.44 -12.56
CA TRP A 858 -10.09 12.03 -11.74
C TRP A 858 -10.97 11.05 -12.50
N LEU A 859 -11.80 10.32 -11.76
CA LEU A 859 -12.91 9.54 -12.29
C LEU A 859 -14.20 10.32 -12.08
N TRP A 860 -15.03 10.39 -13.12
CA TRP A 860 -16.36 10.97 -13.06
C TRP A 860 -17.40 9.90 -13.38
N ASN A 861 -18.33 9.68 -12.45
CA ASN A 861 -19.50 8.85 -12.69
C ASN A 861 -20.72 9.74 -12.91
N SER A 862 -21.13 9.89 -14.16
CA SER A 862 -22.22 10.81 -14.53
C SER A 862 -23.62 10.39 -14.06
N GLU A 863 -23.82 9.10 -13.73
CA GLU A 863 -25.09 8.57 -13.22
C GLU A 863 -25.21 8.79 -11.71
N LYS A 864 -24.19 8.37 -10.92
CA LYS A 864 -24.11 8.62 -9.47
C LYS A 864 -23.82 10.08 -9.11
N ARG A 865 -23.27 10.85 -10.07
CA ARG A 865 -22.59 12.14 -9.86
C ARG A 865 -21.47 12.04 -8.83
N THR A 866 -20.74 10.92 -8.85
CA THR A 866 -19.53 10.74 -8.04
C THR A 866 -18.33 11.33 -8.76
N PHE A 867 -17.53 12.11 -8.04
CA PHE A 867 -16.18 12.52 -8.42
C PHE A 867 -15.17 11.86 -7.48
N LEU A 868 -14.18 11.16 -8.03
CA LEU A 868 -13.02 10.62 -7.29
C LEU A 868 -11.74 11.20 -7.88
N SER A 869 -10.98 12.01 -7.14
CA SER A 869 -9.64 12.43 -7.57
C SER A 869 -8.67 11.24 -7.47
N ILE A 870 -7.86 11.00 -8.51
CA ILE A 870 -6.96 9.84 -8.59
C ILE A 870 -5.50 10.24 -8.85
N GLN A 871 -4.58 9.34 -8.53
CA GLN A 871 -3.17 9.41 -8.89
C GLN A 871 -2.81 8.22 -9.79
N ASP A 872 -2.36 8.50 -11.01
CA ASP A 872 -1.91 7.46 -11.96
C ASP A 872 -0.59 7.83 -12.63
N MET A 873 -0.15 6.99 -13.58
CA MET A 873 1.12 7.17 -14.30
C MET A 873 1.23 8.51 -15.04
N GLN A 874 0.13 9.10 -15.54
CA GLN A 874 0.17 10.38 -16.25
C GLN A 874 0.43 11.53 -15.26
N GLY A 875 -0.28 11.55 -14.13
CA GLY A 875 -0.01 12.52 -13.05
C GLY A 875 1.39 12.32 -12.45
N LEU A 876 1.79 11.06 -12.26
CA LEU A 876 3.07 10.67 -11.67
C LEU A 876 4.25 11.14 -12.52
N ASP A 877 4.19 10.94 -13.84
CA ASP A 877 5.21 11.42 -14.77
C ASP A 877 5.37 12.96 -14.72
N GLN A 878 4.29 13.72 -14.49
CA GLN A 878 4.38 15.18 -14.33
C GLN A 878 5.02 15.60 -13.00
N ILE A 879 4.83 14.83 -11.93
CA ILE A 879 5.47 15.06 -10.63
C ILE A 879 6.96 14.67 -10.69
N ILE A 880 7.30 13.59 -11.40
CA ILE A 880 8.68 13.19 -11.72
C ILE A 880 9.38 14.29 -12.53
N ASP A 881 8.75 14.81 -13.60
CA ASP A 881 9.27 15.91 -14.41
C ASP A 881 9.39 17.24 -13.62
N TYR A 882 8.61 17.42 -12.54
CA TYR A 882 8.76 18.53 -11.60
C TYR A 882 9.95 18.33 -10.65
N VAL A 883 10.14 17.11 -10.11
CA VAL A 883 11.24 16.78 -9.18
C VAL A 883 12.61 16.96 -9.84
N ASP A 884 12.74 16.65 -11.13
CA ASP A 884 13.93 17.00 -11.92
C ASP A 884 14.12 18.52 -12.01
N ARG A 885 13.14 19.21 -12.60
CA ARG A 885 13.22 20.62 -12.98
C ARG A 885 13.33 21.59 -11.80
N SER A 886 12.83 21.21 -10.63
CA SER A 886 12.92 21.95 -9.37
C SER A 886 14.18 21.62 -8.56
N GLY A 887 14.93 20.57 -8.91
CA GLY A 887 16.07 20.07 -8.15
C GLY A 887 15.70 19.45 -6.80
N ALA A 888 14.44 19.01 -6.64
CA ALA A 888 13.91 18.42 -5.41
C ALA A 888 14.64 17.11 -5.04
N GLY A 889 14.59 16.75 -3.75
CA GLY A 889 15.31 15.59 -3.21
C GLY A 889 14.78 14.23 -3.67
N GLY A 890 13.50 14.16 -4.06
CA GLY A 890 12.84 12.93 -4.47
C GLY A 890 11.32 12.97 -4.24
N VAL A 891 10.71 11.78 -4.16
CA VAL A 891 9.28 11.59 -3.97
C VAL A 891 9.00 10.77 -2.70
N MET A 892 7.94 11.14 -1.99
CA MET A 892 7.34 10.42 -0.88
C MET A 892 5.94 9.96 -1.27
N MET A 893 5.48 8.81 -0.79
CA MET A 893 4.13 8.30 -1.08
C MET A 893 3.40 7.89 0.21
N TRP A 894 2.17 8.39 0.36
CA TRP A 894 1.19 7.88 1.32
C TRP A 894 0.12 7.10 0.56
N GLU A 895 0.01 5.78 0.66
CA GLU A 895 0.85 4.84 1.40
C GLU A 895 1.02 3.55 0.58
N LEU A 896 2.04 2.75 0.90
CA LEU A 896 2.56 1.70 0.02
C LEU A 896 1.52 0.65 -0.41
N SER A 897 0.52 0.33 0.42
CA SER A 897 -0.53 -0.65 0.07
C SER A 897 -1.62 -0.08 -0.85
N GLY A 898 -1.54 1.20 -1.20
CA GLY A 898 -2.44 1.84 -2.17
C GLY A 898 -1.99 1.67 -3.62
N ASP A 899 -0.69 1.39 -3.85
CA ASP A 899 -0.14 1.11 -5.18
C ASP A 899 -0.69 -0.22 -5.74
N TYR A 900 -0.74 -0.31 -7.06
CA TYR A 900 -1.49 -1.34 -7.77
C TYR A 900 -0.62 -2.21 -8.67
N ASP A 901 -1.09 -3.42 -8.93
CA ASP A 901 -0.79 -4.17 -10.15
C ASP A 901 -2.11 -4.45 -10.87
N CYS A 902 -2.05 -4.50 -12.20
CA CYS A 902 -3.20 -4.58 -13.08
C CYS A 902 -2.90 -5.57 -14.22
N PRO A 903 -3.69 -6.65 -14.38
CA PRO A 903 -3.54 -7.57 -15.51
C PRO A 903 -3.81 -6.86 -16.85
N ASP A 904 -3.43 -7.49 -17.96
CA ASP A 904 -3.55 -6.98 -19.34
C ASP A 904 -4.85 -6.17 -19.56
N GLU A 905 -4.73 -4.98 -20.16
CA GLU A 905 -5.85 -4.06 -20.44
C GLU A 905 -6.96 -4.72 -21.29
N ALA A 906 -6.64 -5.79 -22.03
CA ALA A 906 -7.60 -6.59 -22.77
C ALA A 906 -8.53 -7.48 -21.92
N ASP A 907 -8.19 -7.75 -20.65
CA ASP A 907 -9.00 -8.55 -19.71
C ASP A 907 -9.75 -7.65 -18.72
N THR A 908 -11.05 -7.49 -18.93
CA THR A 908 -11.96 -6.77 -18.02
C THR A 908 -12.81 -7.72 -17.16
N SER A 909 -12.41 -8.99 -17.02
CA SER A 909 -13.19 -9.96 -16.27
C SER A 909 -13.08 -9.75 -14.75
N ALA A 910 -14.20 -9.95 -14.04
CA ALA A 910 -14.25 -9.98 -12.57
C ALA A 910 -13.45 -11.14 -11.93
N ARG A 911 -12.73 -11.93 -12.73
CA ARG A 911 -11.78 -12.96 -12.30
C ARG A 911 -10.36 -12.41 -12.16
N ASN A 912 -10.05 -11.32 -12.87
CA ASN A 912 -8.71 -10.76 -12.98
C ASN A 912 -8.74 -9.24 -12.67
N PRO A 913 -9.03 -8.84 -11.41
CA PRO A 913 -9.04 -7.43 -11.02
C PRO A 913 -7.62 -6.89 -10.83
N CYS A 914 -7.47 -5.56 -10.86
CA CYS A 914 -6.30 -4.92 -10.28
C CYS A 914 -6.27 -5.16 -8.75
N VAL A 915 -5.08 -5.33 -8.19
CA VAL A 915 -4.85 -5.65 -6.77
C VAL A 915 -3.69 -4.82 -6.21
N MET A 916 -3.40 -4.94 -4.90
CA MET A 916 -2.19 -4.35 -4.31
C MET A 916 -0.93 -4.76 -5.10
N GLY A 917 -0.06 -3.80 -5.41
CA GLY A 917 1.12 -4.04 -6.25
C GLY A 917 2.09 -2.85 -6.26
N TYR A 918 2.79 -2.67 -7.38
CA TYR A 918 4.02 -1.87 -7.43
C TYR A 918 4.13 -0.94 -8.67
N THR A 919 3.05 -0.69 -9.41
CA THR A 919 3.09 0.03 -10.70
C THR A 919 3.67 1.43 -10.56
N LEU A 920 3.15 2.23 -9.63
CA LEU A 920 3.58 3.61 -9.41
C LEU A 920 4.97 3.66 -8.77
N THR A 921 5.30 2.71 -7.89
CA THR A 921 6.59 2.62 -7.21
C THR A 921 7.72 2.17 -8.15
N ASN A 922 7.46 1.20 -9.04
CA ASN A 922 8.35 0.83 -10.13
C ASN A 922 8.58 2.02 -11.06
N ARG A 923 7.51 2.71 -11.48
CA ARG A 923 7.60 3.89 -12.36
C ARG A 923 8.43 5.02 -11.75
N LEU A 924 8.30 5.27 -10.44
CA LEU A 924 9.16 6.21 -9.72
C LEU A 924 10.63 5.78 -9.79
N HIS A 925 10.94 4.54 -9.41
CA HIS A 925 12.31 4.03 -9.41
C HIS A 925 12.95 4.08 -10.80
N GLU A 926 12.25 3.59 -11.83
CA GLU A 926 12.72 3.51 -13.22
C GLU A 926 13.05 4.88 -13.81
N ARG A 927 12.27 5.91 -13.49
CA ARG A 927 12.47 7.28 -13.99
C ARG A 927 13.48 8.08 -13.17
N LEU A 928 13.44 7.96 -11.85
CA LEU A 928 14.26 8.80 -10.95
C LEU A 928 15.72 8.35 -10.83
N GLN A 929 16.06 7.12 -11.25
CA GLN A 929 17.44 6.64 -11.33
C GLN A 929 18.26 7.29 -12.47
N ASP A 930 17.60 7.78 -13.52
CA ASP A 930 18.24 8.36 -14.71
C ASP A 930 18.56 9.88 -14.56
N PHE A 931 18.29 10.49 -13.41
CA PHE A 931 18.38 11.94 -13.20
C PHE A 931 19.69 12.39 -12.53
N ASP A 932 20.26 13.50 -13.02
CA ASP A 932 21.43 14.17 -12.42
C ASP A 932 21.21 14.53 -10.94
N ALA A 933 22.25 14.44 -10.12
CA ALA A 933 22.27 14.67 -8.67
C ALA A 933 21.50 15.93 -8.17
N TYR A 934 20.62 15.77 -7.17
CA TYR A 934 19.68 16.82 -6.69
C TYR A 934 20.36 18.13 -6.25
N ASP A 935 19.63 19.24 -6.12
CA ASP A 935 20.28 20.50 -5.72
C ASP A 935 20.71 20.52 -4.23
N ASN A 936 22.01 20.69 -4.01
CA ASN A 936 22.69 20.63 -2.71
C ASN A 936 23.08 22.02 -2.14
N SER A 937 22.46 23.09 -2.64
CA SER A 937 22.79 24.48 -2.35
C SER A 937 21.56 25.25 -1.87
N ARG A 938 21.62 25.80 -0.65
CA ARG A 938 20.51 26.62 -0.13
C ARG A 938 20.27 27.89 -0.98
N GLY A 939 21.31 28.35 -1.70
CA GLY A 939 21.29 29.51 -2.59
C GLY A 939 21.01 29.24 -4.06
N ALA A 940 20.62 28.02 -4.45
CA ALA A 940 20.02 27.78 -5.77
C ALA A 940 18.78 28.67 -5.95
N GLY A 941 18.44 29.04 -7.19
CA GLY A 941 17.32 29.95 -7.51
C GLY A 941 17.48 31.42 -7.05
N SER A 942 18.52 31.76 -6.28
CA SER A 942 18.77 33.12 -5.78
C SER A 942 19.45 34.01 -6.82
N SER A 943 19.12 35.29 -6.81
CA SER A 943 19.88 36.34 -7.51
C SER A 943 21.12 36.81 -6.75
N ALA A 944 21.35 36.33 -5.52
CA ALA A 944 22.43 36.75 -4.65
C ALA A 944 23.73 35.97 -4.89
N GLN A 945 24.85 36.69 -5.02
CA GLN A 945 26.16 36.05 -4.97
C GLN A 945 26.47 35.57 -3.54
N ARG A 946 26.66 34.25 -3.39
CA ARG A 946 26.93 33.59 -2.11
C ARG A 946 28.25 34.09 -1.49
N PRO A 947 28.25 34.70 -0.28
CA PRO A 947 29.48 35.15 0.35
C PRO A 947 30.31 33.97 0.88
N GLY A 948 31.59 33.91 0.50
CA GLY A 948 32.56 32.94 1.03
C GLY A 948 33.03 33.23 2.47
N SER A 949 32.57 34.33 3.07
CA SER A 949 32.87 34.69 4.46
C SER A 949 31.60 35.07 5.22
N ALA A 950 31.51 34.60 6.46
CA ALA A 950 30.39 34.86 7.37
C ALA A 950 30.82 35.76 8.54
N ILE A 951 29.92 36.62 9.01
CA ILE A 951 30.10 37.47 10.20
C ILE A 951 29.08 37.09 11.27
N ASP A 952 29.41 37.34 12.53
CA ASP A 952 28.53 37.06 13.68
C ASP A 952 27.40 38.09 13.82
N VAL A 953 26.53 38.10 12.81
CA VAL A 953 25.25 38.80 12.78
C VAL A 953 24.18 37.73 12.64
N THR A 954 23.01 37.94 13.25
CA THR A 954 21.81 37.14 12.98
C THR A 954 20.80 37.99 12.23
N VAL A 955 20.16 37.45 11.20
CA VAL A 955 19.00 38.07 10.54
C VAL A 955 17.88 37.04 10.49
N ASP A 956 16.73 37.40 11.04
CA ASP A 956 15.59 36.49 11.22
C ASP A 956 14.27 37.28 11.26
N LEU A 957 13.16 36.61 10.98
CA LEU A 957 11.81 37.14 11.20
C LEU A 957 11.32 36.72 12.59
N VAL A 958 10.80 37.68 13.34
CA VAL A 958 10.36 37.52 14.74
C VAL A 958 9.08 38.32 14.99
N GLN A 959 8.46 38.12 16.15
CA GLN A 959 7.26 38.86 16.57
C GLN A 959 6.10 38.66 15.57
N TYR A 960 5.88 37.42 15.13
CA TYR A 960 4.70 37.06 14.39
C TYR A 960 3.43 37.27 15.23
N PRO A 961 2.28 37.59 14.60
CA PRO A 961 1.00 37.63 15.29
C PRO A 961 0.62 36.24 15.85
N THR A 962 0.29 36.17 17.14
CA THR A 962 -0.13 34.93 17.85
C THR A 962 -1.65 34.88 18.10
N GLU A 963 -2.41 35.57 17.25
CA GLU A 963 -3.87 35.59 17.25
C GLU A 963 -4.35 35.46 15.81
N THR A 964 -5.23 34.50 15.52
CA THR A 964 -5.75 34.19 14.17
C THR A 964 -6.18 35.44 13.41
N ALA A 965 -6.97 36.31 14.03
CA ALA A 965 -7.48 37.55 13.44
C ALA A 965 -6.41 38.60 13.05
N LYS A 966 -5.13 38.39 13.38
CA LYS A 966 -4.01 39.29 13.06
C LYS A 966 -3.04 38.70 12.02
N LEU A 967 -3.31 37.52 11.47
CA LEU A 967 -2.46 36.86 10.45
C LEU A 967 -2.75 37.31 9.00
N TRP A 968 -3.71 38.21 8.81
CA TRP A 968 -4.12 38.76 7.52
C TRP A 968 -4.04 40.30 7.55
N PRO A 969 -2.99 40.93 6.97
CA PRO A 969 -1.76 40.33 6.42
C PRO A 969 -0.77 39.90 7.52
N LEU A 970 0.32 39.23 7.12
CA LEU A 970 1.41 38.90 8.02
C LEU A 970 2.26 40.15 8.28
N THR A 971 2.48 40.47 9.56
CA THR A 971 3.10 41.72 10.03
C THR A 971 4.31 41.51 10.97
N PRO A 972 5.23 40.55 10.72
CA PRO A 972 6.39 40.31 11.58
C PRO A 972 7.45 41.43 11.50
N THR A 973 8.49 41.28 12.31
CA THR A 973 9.66 42.16 12.35
C THR A 973 10.90 41.43 11.85
N VAL A 974 11.65 42.04 10.93
CA VAL A 974 13.02 41.62 10.63
C VAL A 974 13.93 42.13 11.74
N ARG A 975 14.56 41.21 12.47
CA ARG A 975 15.51 41.51 13.55
C ARG A 975 16.94 41.22 13.09
N ILE A 976 17.76 42.27 13.09
CA ILE A 976 19.19 42.23 12.76
C ILE A 976 19.99 42.37 14.06
N THR A 977 20.54 41.30 14.61
CA THR A 977 21.33 41.33 15.85
C THR A 977 22.82 41.27 15.55
N ASN A 978 23.60 42.17 16.13
CA ASN A 978 25.03 42.26 15.94
C ASN A 978 25.80 41.67 17.14
N ASN A 979 26.43 40.51 16.95
CA ASN A 979 27.27 39.84 17.95
C ASN A 979 28.78 39.97 17.64
N THR A 980 29.16 40.71 16.59
CA THR A 980 30.54 40.76 16.03
C THR A 980 31.60 41.41 16.92
N GLY A 981 31.23 41.91 18.10
CA GLY A 981 32.11 42.62 19.03
C GLY A 981 32.44 44.07 18.63
N VAL A 982 32.08 44.51 17.42
CA VAL A 982 32.22 45.89 16.93
C VAL A 982 30.87 46.48 16.54
N THR A 983 30.72 47.81 16.55
CA THR A 983 29.57 48.49 15.94
C THR A 983 29.56 48.26 14.43
N ILE A 984 28.38 48.08 13.81
CA ILE A 984 28.23 47.98 12.34
C ILE A 984 27.25 49.04 11.81
N GLY A 985 27.35 49.36 10.52
CA GLY A 985 26.53 50.38 9.84
C GLY A 985 27.09 51.80 9.98
N GLY A 986 26.21 52.81 9.85
CA GLY A 986 26.53 54.23 9.93
C GLY A 986 26.43 55.01 8.61
N GLY A 987 26.43 54.33 7.47
CA GLY A 987 26.28 54.92 6.13
C GLY A 987 25.29 54.17 5.23
N LYS A 988 24.81 54.83 4.17
CA LYS A 988 23.77 54.33 3.24
C LYS A 988 24.25 53.23 2.29
N GLU A 989 25.56 53.10 2.14
CA GLU A 989 26.23 52.05 1.38
C GLU A 989 26.18 50.66 2.06
N ASN A 990 25.83 50.63 3.35
CA ASN A 990 25.63 49.40 4.12
C ASN A 990 24.20 48.91 3.90
N VAL A 991 24.06 47.67 3.42
CA VAL A 991 22.78 47.10 2.99
C VAL A 991 22.63 45.70 3.58
N VAL A 992 21.48 45.42 4.17
CA VAL A 992 21.07 44.06 4.51
C VAL A 992 20.03 43.62 3.48
N SER A 993 20.33 42.55 2.75
CA SER A 993 19.43 41.96 1.76
C SER A 993 19.23 40.48 2.06
N PHE A 994 18.04 39.96 1.79
CA PHE A 994 17.67 38.55 1.96
C PHE A 994 16.62 38.17 0.94
N ASP A 995 16.42 36.87 0.77
CA ASP A 995 15.36 36.31 -0.04
C ASP A 995 14.14 35.96 0.81
N LEU A 996 12.95 36.21 0.26
CA LEU A 996 11.70 35.56 0.65
C LEU A 996 11.20 34.71 -0.53
N PRO A 997 10.64 33.52 -0.30
CA PRO A 997 10.11 32.68 -1.36
C PRO A 997 8.97 33.37 -2.13
N THR A 998 8.83 33.01 -3.40
CA THR A 998 7.74 33.46 -4.29
C THR A 998 6.36 32.93 -3.93
N SER A 999 6.26 32.11 -2.87
CA SER A 999 5.00 31.76 -2.21
C SER A 999 4.24 32.99 -1.69
N THR A 1000 4.93 34.11 -1.40
CA THR A 1000 4.29 35.43 -1.24
C THR A 1000 4.32 36.23 -2.53
N SER A 1001 3.34 37.11 -2.72
CA SER A 1001 3.41 38.14 -3.76
C SER A 1001 4.59 39.09 -3.50
N GLY A 1002 5.12 39.71 -4.57
CA GLY A 1002 6.21 40.69 -4.47
C GLY A 1002 5.81 42.02 -3.81
N LEU A 1003 4.56 42.15 -3.34
CA LEU A 1003 4.05 43.34 -2.67
C LEU A 1003 4.45 43.34 -1.19
N ILE A 1004 5.65 43.85 -0.91
CA ILE A 1004 6.17 44.00 0.45
C ILE A 1004 6.10 45.47 0.86
N LYS A 1005 5.62 45.72 2.08
CA LYS A 1005 5.52 47.05 2.70
C LYS A 1005 6.28 47.09 4.03
N ASP A 1006 6.59 48.29 4.52
CA ASP A 1006 7.11 48.49 5.88
C ASP A 1006 5.99 48.80 6.89
N GLY A 1007 6.37 49.13 8.14
CA GLY A 1007 5.43 49.44 9.22
C GLY A 1007 4.61 50.72 9.03
N ASP A 1008 5.01 51.62 8.12
CA ASP A 1008 4.24 52.79 7.69
C ASP A 1008 3.33 52.46 6.48
N TRP A 1009 3.21 51.16 6.14
CA TRP A 1009 2.43 50.58 5.05
C TRP A 1009 2.86 51.01 3.64
N GLN A 1010 4.10 51.49 3.48
CA GLN A 1010 4.63 51.96 2.20
C GLN A 1010 5.44 50.88 1.49
N THR A 1011 5.24 50.72 0.18
CA THR A 1011 6.14 49.96 -0.69
C THR A 1011 7.44 50.74 -0.95
N GLY A 1012 8.46 50.06 -1.45
CA GLY A 1012 9.71 50.69 -1.86
C GLY A 1012 9.57 51.82 -2.89
N GLU A 1013 8.54 51.77 -3.74
CA GLU A 1013 8.22 52.82 -4.73
C GLU A 1013 7.51 54.03 -4.10
N GLN A 1014 6.72 53.80 -3.05
CA GLN A 1014 5.99 54.83 -2.31
C GLN A 1014 6.87 55.61 -1.32
N GLY A 1015 8.15 55.25 -1.20
CA GLY A 1015 9.10 55.85 -0.24
C GLY A 1015 9.55 54.89 0.86
N GLY A 1016 8.87 53.76 1.03
CA GLY A 1016 9.09 52.79 2.10
C GLY A 1016 10.50 52.19 2.13
N ARG A 1017 10.87 51.68 3.31
CA ARG A 1017 12.24 51.23 3.65
C ARG A 1017 12.69 50.00 2.87
N TRP A 1018 11.77 49.08 2.57
CA TRP A 1018 12.07 47.85 1.84
C TRP A 1018 12.09 48.08 0.33
N LYS A 1019 13.18 47.73 -0.34
CA LYS A 1019 13.25 47.63 -1.81
C LYS A 1019 13.17 46.16 -2.21
N VAL A 1020 12.44 45.85 -3.28
CA VAL A 1020 12.19 44.48 -3.74
C VAL A 1020 12.59 44.37 -5.21
N GLN A 1021 13.33 43.31 -5.54
CA GLN A 1021 13.44 42.78 -6.89
C GLN A 1021 12.64 41.48 -6.90
N ALA A 1022 11.50 41.48 -7.60
CA ALA A 1022 10.58 40.35 -7.60
C ALA A 1022 11.09 39.19 -8.47
N GLY A 1023 10.96 37.96 -7.97
CA GLY A 1023 11.24 36.73 -8.74
C GLY A 1023 10.03 36.22 -9.53
N HIS A 1024 8.82 36.62 -9.12
CA HIS A 1024 7.56 36.31 -9.78
C HIS A 1024 6.59 37.51 -9.64
N THR A 1025 5.69 37.70 -10.60
CA THR A 1025 4.71 38.81 -10.58
C THR A 1025 3.43 38.40 -11.28
N GLY A 1026 2.27 38.60 -10.63
CA GLY A 1026 0.97 38.21 -11.16
C GLY A 1026 0.53 36.82 -10.70
N PRO A 1027 -0.30 36.11 -11.48
CA PRO A 1027 -0.78 34.76 -11.15
C PRO A 1027 0.28 33.69 -11.41
N ASN A 1028 0.25 32.61 -10.62
CA ASN A 1028 0.95 31.35 -10.91
C ASN A 1028 0.14 30.39 -11.79
N ALA A 1029 -1.16 30.67 -12.00
CA ALA A 1029 -2.06 29.89 -12.84
C ALA A 1029 -1.43 29.48 -14.20
N ARG A 1030 -1.41 28.18 -14.51
CA ARG A 1030 -0.83 27.58 -15.75
C ARG A 1030 0.68 27.68 -15.96
N THR A 1031 1.40 28.51 -15.23
CA THR A 1031 2.86 28.69 -15.41
C THR A 1031 3.69 28.16 -14.25
N GLY A 1032 3.06 27.92 -13.10
CA GLY A 1032 3.76 27.85 -11.83
C GLY A 1032 4.34 29.21 -11.44
N LEU A 1033 5.07 29.22 -10.32
CA LEU A 1033 5.89 30.34 -9.88
C LEU A 1033 7.15 30.45 -10.76
N ALA A 1034 7.51 31.69 -11.12
CA ALA A 1034 8.50 31.93 -12.19
C ALA A 1034 9.98 31.82 -11.73
N GLY A 1035 10.22 31.43 -10.48
CA GLY A 1035 11.54 31.36 -9.85
C GLY A 1035 11.43 31.42 -8.32
N ASP A 1036 12.49 31.04 -7.61
CA ASP A 1036 12.40 30.71 -6.17
C ASP A 1036 12.09 31.90 -5.26
N PHE A 1037 12.67 33.08 -5.53
CA PHE A 1037 12.79 34.13 -4.51
C PHE A 1037 12.54 35.57 -5.01
N HIS A 1038 11.92 36.37 -4.16
CA HIS A 1038 11.98 37.84 -4.20
C HIS A 1038 13.19 38.31 -3.39
N ARG A 1039 14.07 39.12 -4.00
CA ARG A 1039 15.20 39.73 -3.29
C ARG A 1039 14.76 41.00 -2.57
N VAL A 1040 14.68 40.94 -1.26
CA VAL A 1040 14.32 42.05 -0.36
C VAL A 1040 15.61 42.74 0.11
N SER A 1041 15.61 44.08 0.19
CA SER A 1041 16.78 44.86 0.57
C SER A 1041 16.43 46.08 1.42
N LEU A 1042 17.25 46.33 2.44
CA LEU A 1042 17.22 47.50 3.31
C LEU A 1042 18.60 48.15 3.34
N ALA A 1043 18.70 49.39 2.85
CA ALA A 1043 19.83 50.24 3.17
C ALA A 1043 19.71 50.74 4.62
N LEU A 1044 20.82 50.71 5.37
CA LEU A 1044 20.87 51.37 6.67
C LEU A 1044 20.87 52.88 6.48
N ASP A 1045 20.11 53.58 7.32
CA ASP A 1045 19.95 55.03 7.20
C ASP A 1045 21.23 55.80 7.59
N TYR A 1046 21.38 57.07 7.20
CA TYR A 1046 22.62 57.79 7.55
C TYR A 1046 22.78 57.95 9.07
N CYS A 1047 23.93 57.53 9.59
CA CYS A 1047 24.22 57.33 11.01
C CYS A 1047 23.32 56.32 11.77
N GLN A 1048 22.57 55.46 11.07
CA GLN A 1048 21.95 54.29 11.68
C GLN A 1048 23.02 53.21 11.88
N ILE A 1049 23.34 52.96 13.15
CA ILE A 1049 24.30 51.96 13.60
C ILE A 1049 23.60 50.84 14.38
N ILE A 1050 24.20 49.65 14.39
CA ILE A 1050 23.84 48.55 15.28
C ILE A 1050 25.05 48.30 16.19
N PRO A 1051 25.04 48.76 17.46
CA PRO A 1051 26.14 48.52 18.39
C PRO A 1051 26.32 47.02 18.69
N ALA A 1052 27.50 46.64 19.16
CA ALA A 1052 27.75 45.25 19.57
C ALA A 1052 26.82 44.81 20.72
N GLY A 1053 26.27 43.60 20.63
CA GLY A 1053 25.29 43.08 21.58
C GLY A 1053 23.92 43.79 21.55
N LYS A 1054 23.55 44.37 20.39
CA LYS A 1054 22.25 45.04 20.16
C LYS A 1054 21.61 44.56 18.85
N SER A 1055 20.30 44.80 18.76
CA SER A 1055 19.49 44.49 17.59
C SER A 1055 18.88 45.74 16.98
N LEU A 1056 18.70 45.73 15.65
CA LEU A 1056 17.84 46.65 14.92
C LEU A 1056 16.61 45.87 14.45
N ASP A 1057 15.43 46.35 14.85
CA ASP A 1057 14.13 45.81 14.47
C ASP A 1057 13.52 46.67 13.36
N VAL A 1058 13.01 46.02 12.30
CA VAL A 1058 12.33 46.67 11.17
C VAL A 1058 11.07 45.89 10.80
N PRO A 1059 9.87 46.46 11.01
CA PRO A 1059 8.62 45.82 10.60
C PRO A 1059 8.56 45.57 9.10
N ILE A 1060 7.96 44.45 8.70
CA ILE A 1060 7.74 44.06 7.31
C ILE A 1060 6.32 43.50 7.18
N VAL A 1061 5.65 43.80 6.07
CA VAL A 1061 4.28 43.36 5.80
C VAL A 1061 4.21 42.65 4.47
N TYR A 1062 3.64 41.43 4.47
CA TYR A 1062 3.44 40.58 3.30
C TYR A 1062 2.17 39.71 3.45
N TYR A 1063 1.68 39.12 2.36
CA TYR A 1063 0.25 38.76 2.26
C TYR A 1063 -0.07 37.26 2.29
N ILE A 1064 0.83 36.41 1.78
CA ILE A 1064 0.70 34.94 1.74
C ILE A 1064 1.89 34.35 2.54
N PRO A 1065 1.80 33.15 3.15
CA PRO A 1065 2.89 32.63 3.95
C PRO A 1065 4.21 32.46 3.18
N ALA A 1066 5.30 32.64 3.90
CA ALA A 1066 6.66 32.53 3.41
C ALA A 1066 7.59 32.13 4.55
N THR A 1067 8.38 31.07 4.37
CA THR A 1067 9.54 30.79 5.24
C THR A 1067 10.71 31.71 4.87
N GLY A 1068 11.81 31.68 5.63
CA GLY A 1068 12.95 32.60 5.45
C GLY A 1068 13.16 33.51 6.66
N PRO A 1069 14.03 34.52 6.61
CA PRO A 1069 14.87 34.90 5.48
C PRO A 1069 15.92 33.83 5.16
N VAL A 1070 16.38 33.85 3.91
CA VAL A 1070 17.42 32.97 3.37
C VAL A 1070 18.35 33.76 2.43
N ASN A 1071 19.52 33.21 2.12
CA ASN A 1071 20.50 33.82 1.20
C ASN A 1071 20.91 35.24 1.62
N THR A 1072 20.89 35.50 2.93
CA THR A 1072 21.10 36.82 3.49
C THR A 1072 22.52 37.31 3.24
N THR A 1073 22.63 38.54 2.75
CA THR A 1073 23.89 39.25 2.55
C THR A 1073 23.89 40.53 3.37
N VAL A 1074 24.86 40.67 4.26
CA VAL A 1074 25.16 41.90 5.00
C VAL A 1074 26.34 42.58 4.30
N LYS A 1075 26.05 43.63 3.53
CA LYS A 1075 27.06 44.48 2.91
C LYS A 1075 27.50 45.57 3.88
N LEU A 1076 28.80 45.65 4.15
CA LEU A 1076 29.43 46.68 4.97
C LEU A 1076 30.52 47.39 4.15
N GLY A 1077 30.29 48.65 3.80
CA GLY A 1077 31.13 49.41 2.87
C GLY A 1077 31.27 48.71 1.51
N ALA A 1078 32.49 48.26 1.19
CA ALA A 1078 32.81 47.57 -0.05
C ALA A 1078 32.72 46.03 0.03
N ALA A 1079 32.58 45.46 1.24
CA ALA A 1079 32.59 44.02 1.46
C ALA A 1079 31.18 43.47 1.72
N THR A 1080 30.94 42.21 1.34
CA THR A 1080 29.66 41.52 1.54
C THR A 1080 29.90 40.21 2.27
N TYR A 1081 29.12 39.95 3.32
CA TYR A 1081 29.23 38.80 4.21
C TYR A 1081 27.90 38.08 4.34
N ALA A 1082 27.91 36.78 4.66
CA ALA A 1082 26.73 36.09 5.17
C ALA A 1082 26.60 36.32 6.69
N PRO A 1083 25.39 36.37 7.27
CA PRO A 1083 25.23 36.15 8.71
C PRO A 1083 25.52 34.67 9.04
N VAL A 1084 26.00 34.38 10.24
CA VAL A 1084 26.24 33.00 10.71
C VAL A 1084 24.98 32.11 10.61
N THR A 1085 23.79 32.71 10.71
CA THR A 1085 22.48 32.04 10.61
C THR A 1085 22.12 31.51 9.21
N GLU A 1086 22.94 31.73 8.18
CA GLU A 1086 22.78 31.02 6.90
C GLU A 1086 23.32 29.57 6.95
N HIS A 1087 24.24 29.27 7.88
CA HIS A 1087 24.92 27.97 8.01
C HIS A 1087 25.53 27.44 6.70
N ASN A 1088 26.02 28.36 5.86
CA ASN A 1088 26.67 28.08 4.57
C ASN A 1088 27.82 27.05 4.71
N ARG A 1089 27.72 25.91 4.02
CA ARG A 1089 28.84 24.96 3.91
C ARG A 1089 30.07 25.67 3.32
N GLY A 1090 31.24 25.50 3.96
CA GLY A 1090 32.52 26.07 3.54
C GLY A 1090 32.76 27.57 3.81
N ALA A 1091 31.80 28.33 4.36
CA ALA A 1091 31.99 29.76 4.60
C ALA A 1091 32.83 30.04 5.87
N GLY A 1092 33.95 30.75 5.72
CA GLY A 1092 34.84 31.09 6.83
C GLY A 1092 34.30 32.23 7.71
N ARG A 1093 34.28 32.06 9.04
CA ARG A 1093 33.86 33.11 9.98
C ARG A 1093 34.96 34.18 10.13
N VAL A 1094 34.60 35.45 9.97
CA VAL A 1094 35.49 36.61 10.05
C VAL A 1094 34.87 37.73 10.90
N ASN A 1095 35.69 38.69 11.32
CA ASN A 1095 35.20 39.94 11.92
C ASN A 1095 35.04 41.00 10.82
N PRO A 1096 33.92 41.75 10.78
CA PRO A 1096 33.75 42.87 9.86
C PRO A 1096 34.62 44.08 10.27
N PRO A 1097 34.81 45.06 9.36
CA PRO A 1097 35.28 46.38 9.77
C PRO A 1097 34.28 47.04 10.73
N ALA A 1098 34.80 47.78 11.71
CA ALA A 1098 33.97 48.58 12.60
C ALA A 1098 33.30 49.74 11.82
N GLY A 1099 31.97 49.78 11.86
CA GLY A 1099 31.16 50.90 11.39
C GLY A 1099 31.06 52.02 12.43
N GLY A 1100 30.35 53.09 12.08
CA GLY A 1100 30.18 54.25 12.95
C GLY A 1100 29.58 55.46 12.24
N CYS A 1101 29.01 56.39 13.01
CA CYS A 1101 28.44 57.62 12.46
C CYS A 1101 29.54 58.64 12.10
N SER A 1102 29.54 59.15 10.86
CA SER A 1102 30.47 60.18 10.37
C SER A 1102 29.98 61.63 10.53
N ALA A 1103 28.84 61.86 11.19
CA ALA A 1103 28.25 63.20 11.31
C ALA A 1103 29.18 64.20 12.04
N PRO A 1104 29.23 65.48 11.60
CA PRO A 1104 30.00 66.54 12.25
C PRO A 1104 29.41 66.89 13.62
N ALA A 1105 30.17 67.61 14.46
CA ALA A 1105 29.61 68.21 15.67
C ALA A 1105 28.51 69.24 15.34
N TRP A 1106 27.57 69.45 16.27
CA TRP A 1106 26.59 70.53 16.16
C TRP A 1106 27.25 71.91 16.27
N ASP A 1107 26.80 72.85 15.43
CA ASP A 1107 27.27 74.23 15.34
C ASP A 1107 26.07 75.18 15.45
N ALA A 1108 26.06 76.02 16.49
CA ALA A 1108 25.00 76.99 16.73
C ALA A 1108 24.83 78.02 15.60
N ALA A 1109 25.89 78.33 14.86
CA ALA A 1109 25.85 79.31 13.77
C ALA A 1109 25.28 78.72 12.47
N ARG A 1110 25.28 77.39 12.31
CA ARG A 1110 24.85 76.70 11.10
C ARG A 1110 23.33 76.60 11.01
N VAL A 1111 22.79 76.88 9.84
CA VAL A 1111 21.39 76.57 9.48
C VAL A 1111 21.31 75.10 9.07
N TYR A 1112 20.36 74.39 9.66
CA TYR A 1112 20.02 73.00 9.35
C TYR A 1112 18.57 72.96 8.85
N ASP A 1113 18.38 72.57 7.59
CA ASP A 1113 17.06 72.56 6.95
C ASP A 1113 16.82 71.29 6.12
N PRO A 1114 16.07 70.30 6.64
CA PRO A 1114 15.81 69.05 5.92
C PRO A 1114 14.93 69.21 4.68
N ALA A 1115 14.33 70.39 4.44
CA ALA A 1115 13.58 70.67 3.21
C ALA A 1115 14.49 71.06 2.04
N THR A 1116 15.73 71.52 2.29
CA THR A 1116 16.67 72.01 1.26
C THR A 1116 18.07 71.40 1.32
N GLN A 1117 18.44 70.74 2.41
CA GLN A 1117 19.75 70.14 2.65
C GLN A 1117 19.67 68.61 2.74
N SER A 1118 20.74 67.92 2.36
CA SER A 1118 20.82 66.45 2.47
C SER A 1118 20.84 65.98 3.93
N VAL A 1119 20.42 64.73 4.18
CA VAL A 1119 20.35 64.16 5.55
C VAL A 1119 21.68 64.19 6.28
N GLU A 1120 22.80 64.06 5.55
CA GLU A 1120 24.17 64.14 6.07
C GLU A 1120 24.51 65.56 6.54
N ASN A 1121 23.93 66.58 5.91
CA ASN A 1121 24.12 68.00 6.25
C ASN A 1121 23.20 68.49 7.37
N VAL A 1122 22.15 67.74 7.71
CA VAL A 1122 21.23 68.03 8.83
C VAL A 1122 21.33 67.02 9.99
N THR A 1123 22.31 66.13 9.94
CA THR A 1123 22.63 65.19 11.03
C THR A 1123 23.93 65.63 11.72
N VAL A 1124 23.94 65.64 13.05
CA VAL A 1124 25.03 66.18 13.90
C VAL A 1124 25.29 65.31 15.12
N LYS A 1125 26.49 65.41 15.69
CA LYS A 1125 26.86 64.85 17.01
C LYS A 1125 26.76 65.94 18.08
N TYR A 1126 26.03 65.67 19.17
CA TYR A 1126 25.90 66.55 20.33
C TYR A 1126 25.61 65.75 21.60
N ASN A 1127 26.31 66.09 22.70
CA ASN A 1127 26.19 65.43 24.02
C ASN A 1127 26.15 63.89 23.95
N GLY A 1128 27.15 63.29 23.29
CA GLY A 1128 27.29 61.83 23.15
C GLY A 1128 26.29 61.15 22.21
N ASN A 1129 25.39 61.91 21.58
CA ASN A 1129 24.30 61.41 20.74
C ASN A 1129 24.35 61.98 19.32
N VAL A 1130 23.75 61.26 18.37
CA VAL A 1130 23.50 61.70 17.00
C VAL A 1130 22.08 62.23 16.90
N TRP A 1131 21.93 63.40 16.28
CA TRP A 1131 20.68 64.12 16.15
C TRP A 1131 20.46 64.55 14.70
N ARG A 1132 19.21 64.57 14.24
CA ARG A 1132 18.82 64.97 12.88
C ARG A 1132 17.72 66.01 12.93
N ALA A 1133 17.86 67.13 12.23
CA ALA A 1133 16.84 68.18 12.25
C ALA A 1133 15.50 67.66 11.68
N LYS A 1134 14.39 67.98 12.36
CA LYS A 1134 13.01 67.66 11.96
C LYS A 1134 12.44 68.69 10.97
N TRP A 1135 12.93 69.92 11.05
CA TRP A 1135 12.57 71.09 10.22
C TRP A 1135 13.70 72.14 10.33
N TRP A 1136 13.55 73.27 9.63
CA TRP A 1136 14.49 74.40 9.67
C TRP A 1136 14.84 74.80 11.11
N THR A 1137 16.14 74.83 11.44
CA THR A 1137 16.63 75.25 12.76
C THR A 1137 18.04 75.84 12.69
N GLN A 1138 18.30 76.81 13.57
CA GLN A 1138 19.60 77.47 13.79
C GLN A 1138 19.65 77.88 15.28
N GLY A 1139 20.83 77.85 15.91
CA GLY A 1139 21.01 78.23 17.32
C GLY A 1139 20.42 77.29 18.39
N ASN A 1140 19.36 76.54 18.08
CA ASN A 1140 18.75 75.56 18.99
C ASN A 1140 19.63 74.32 19.15
N ALA A 1141 20.09 74.05 20.37
CA ALA A 1141 20.87 72.86 20.69
C ALA A 1141 20.01 71.59 20.66
N PRO A 1142 20.53 70.44 20.20
CA PRO A 1142 19.79 69.18 20.23
C PRO A 1142 19.49 68.69 21.64
N GLY A 1143 18.22 68.34 21.90
CA GLY A 1143 17.78 67.82 23.19
C GLY A 1143 17.49 68.90 24.25
N THR A 1144 17.29 70.15 23.84
CA THR A 1144 16.91 71.26 24.74
C THR A 1144 15.51 71.84 24.46
N GLY A 1145 14.69 71.15 23.66
CA GLY A 1145 13.30 71.52 23.39
C GLY A 1145 12.36 71.31 24.57
N ALA A 1146 11.22 72.03 24.57
CA ALA A 1146 10.23 71.99 25.65
C ALA A 1146 9.38 70.69 25.71
N GLY A 1147 9.64 69.72 24.85
CA GLY A 1147 8.94 68.44 24.74
C GLY A 1147 9.13 67.79 23.37
N PRO A 1148 8.78 66.51 23.16
CA PRO A 1148 9.05 65.76 21.92
C PRO A 1148 8.53 66.43 20.65
N ASP A 1149 7.36 67.05 20.75
CA ASP A 1149 6.69 67.74 19.63
C ASP A 1149 7.32 69.10 19.30
N HIS A 1150 8.00 69.73 20.26
CA HIS A 1150 8.58 71.07 20.14
C HIS A 1150 10.11 71.05 19.98
N GLU A 1151 10.77 69.93 20.27
CA GLU A 1151 12.17 69.68 20.01
C GLU A 1151 12.46 69.70 18.49
N PRO A 1152 13.32 70.59 17.96
CA PRO A 1152 13.64 70.62 16.53
C PRO A 1152 14.53 69.46 16.06
N TRP A 1153 15.10 68.66 16.96
CA TRP A 1153 16.02 67.56 16.62
C TRP A 1153 15.47 66.17 16.98
N LYS A 1154 15.35 65.28 15.99
CA LYS A 1154 15.09 63.85 16.22
C LYS A 1154 16.39 63.17 16.68
N LEU A 1155 16.36 62.52 17.83
CA LEU A 1155 17.44 61.62 18.26
C LEU A 1155 17.54 60.44 17.28
N VAL A 1156 18.74 60.19 16.75
CA VAL A 1156 19.05 59.08 15.82
C VAL A 1156 19.65 57.89 16.58
N GLY A 1157 20.46 58.15 17.61
CA GLY A 1157 21.12 57.13 18.42
C GLY A 1157 22.35 57.67 19.15
N PRO A 1158 23.18 56.82 19.78
CA PRO A 1158 24.46 57.23 20.36
C PRO A 1158 25.48 57.60 19.26
N ALA A 1159 26.45 58.47 19.59
CA ALA A 1159 27.44 59.00 18.66
C ALA A 1159 28.74 58.16 18.51
N SER A 1160 28.82 57.07 19.28
CA SER A 1160 29.91 56.08 19.32
C SER A 1160 29.53 54.82 18.54
#